data_AF-A0A9E1P234-F1
#
_entry.id   AF-A0A9E1P234-F1
#
_cell.length_a   1.000
_cell.length_b   1.000
_cell.length_c   1.000
_cell.angle_alpha   90.00
_cell.angle_beta   90.00
_cell.angle_gamma   90.00
#
_symmetry.space_group_name_H-M   'P 1'
#
loop_
_entity.id
_entity.type
_entity.pdbx_description
1 polymer ?
#
loop_
_entity_poly.entity_id
_entity_poly.type
_entity_poly.pdbx_seq_one_letter_code
_entity_poly.pdbx_strand_id
1 'polypeptide(L)'
;MENEIGHALDRRSFIKLGGGLALGLFHLQGSFSPLRAEQIASGAYPLDYSATEDLYQEAWSWDSVTWGSHTNQCAPGGCSFRVYAKNGVIWREEQSARSYASNPDYPDYNPQGCQKGCGFHNTLTTPERVKYPLKRVGERGQGKWQRVTWDEALTEIADAILDAHQTHGTESFVVDAPHIHTGTVGLCAASRFMRQLNGLNLDLNVSIGDDLKGIGQTFGEMGLGYTADNFFDAELIILTHSNISYTWPPTYHFVTEARYNGSEVVLIAPDFNPSAMTADIHIPLKVASDAALWLAICQVMIEENWVDEGFVREQTDLAILVRRDNGRYLRASDIQADGKEEQLYFYDLNKDTVVKAPRTTLAFSGTQALEGDYRVQLAGGNSIVVTPAFVLLKEKLNLENTPEHAADTCGIHPDVIRQLAQKVATKRSCSYIGFTSAKHYHGDLMERSLLLAMALSGNWGKPGTGFNCFLVPDVGIRAVTVLDKPFDHWARPLLSLPMVFGALYKKFRDSDLTDEVMMVDWITRMTSVAGVVPPVFFQYNHAGYDKLWDRADWNDPTTKKTFGQYLKESLEKGYWNEDQYKPTPENPPQVLMLIANNPLRRNRSAGNTYVEELFPKLQMVFAIEPKMSASAAFCDIVLPAAWYYEKEDMTMTFGLNPYTALIEKAVEPP
;
A
#
# COMPACT_ATOMS: atom_id res chain seq x y z
N MET A 1 42.29 -39.52 -18.16
CA MET A 1 43.27 -40.00 -19.15
C MET A 1 42.85 -41.39 -19.54
N GLU A 2 42.62 -41.60 -20.85
CA GLU A 2 42.55 -42.88 -21.58
C GLU A 2 41.45 -43.90 -21.24
N ASN A 3 40.33 -43.85 -21.98
CA ASN A 3 39.96 -44.85 -23.01
C ASN A 3 38.46 -44.80 -23.30
N GLU A 4 38.11 -44.39 -24.52
CA GLU A 4 37.04 -44.94 -25.38
C GLU A 4 36.61 -43.90 -26.42
N ILE A 5 37.43 -43.71 -27.46
CA ILE A 5 36.96 -43.19 -28.75
C ILE A 5 37.64 -44.01 -29.84
N GLY A 6 36.88 -44.88 -30.49
CA GLY A 6 37.42 -45.79 -31.49
C GLY A 6 36.37 -46.57 -32.27
N HIS A 7 35.27 -45.95 -32.69
CA HIS A 7 34.45 -46.51 -33.76
C HIS A 7 34.85 -45.90 -35.09
N ALA A 8 35.75 -46.59 -35.80
CA ALA A 8 36.00 -46.33 -37.21
C ALA A 8 34.73 -46.64 -38.01
N LEU A 9 34.20 -45.63 -38.71
CA LEU A 9 33.10 -45.79 -39.67
C LEU A 9 33.47 -46.86 -40.69
N ASP A 10 32.71 -47.96 -40.75
CA ASP A 10 32.96 -48.98 -41.77
C ASP A 10 32.65 -48.43 -43.17
N ARG A 11 33.29 -49.01 -44.19
CA ARG A 11 33.20 -48.59 -45.60
C ARG A 11 31.76 -48.55 -46.14
N ARG A 12 30.88 -49.41 -45.62
CA ARG A 12 29.45 -49.49 -45.95
C ARG A 12 28.65 -48.34 -45.32
N SER A 13 29.01 -47.98 -44.09
CA SER A 13 28.45 -46.83 -43.36
C SER A 13 28.89 -45.50 -43.98
N PHE A 14 30.15 -45.40 -44.42
CA PHE A 14 30.66 -44.25 -45.18
C PHE A 14 29.97 -44.11 -46.55
N ILE A 15 29.74 -45.20 -47.29
CA ILE A 15 29.02 -45.16 -48.58
C ILE A 15 27.54 -44.83 -48.39
N LYS A 16 26.89 -45.27 -47.31
CA LYS A 16 25.51 -44.87 -46.98
C LYS A 16 25.40 -43.39 -46.62
N LEU A 17 26.34 -42.87 -45.80
CA LEU A 17 26.40 -41.45 -45.48
C LEU A 17 26.72 -40.60 -46.72
N GLY A 18 27.70 -41.03 -47.53
CA GLY A 18 28.11 -40.35 -48.75
C GLY A 18 27.04 -40.38 -49.85
N GLY A 19 26.29 -41.48 -49.97
CA GLY A 19 25.16 -41.61 -50.89
C GLY A 19 23.98 -40.71 -50.48
N GLY A 20 23.68 -40.62 -49.18
CA GLY A 20 22.67 -39.69 -48.64
C GLY A 20 23.06 -38.22 -48.80
N LEU A 21 24.33 -37.87 -48.57
CA LEU A 21 24.85 -36.52 -48.78
C LEU A 21 24.85 -36.12 -50.26
N ALA A 22 25.21 -37.04 -51.16
CA ALA A 22 25.21 -36.80 -52.61
C ALA A 22 23.79 -36.62 -53.16
N LEU A 23 22.80 -37.38 -52.67
CA LEU A 23 21.38 -37.21 -53.01
C LEU A 23 20.80 -35.90 -52.46
N GLY A 24 21.16 -35.50 -51.24
CA GLY A 24 20.77 -34.20 -50.66
C GLY A 24 21.35 -33.01 -51.43
N LEU A 25 22.60 -33.11 -51.89
CA LEU A 25 23.25 -32.10 -52.73
C LEU A 25 22.67 -32.03 -54.16
N PHE A 26 22.24 -33.17 -54.73
CA PHE A 26 21.53 -33.20 -56.02
C PHE A 26 20.14 -32.53 -55.94
N HIS A 27 19.42 -32.69 -54.83
CA HIS A 27 18.16 -31.97 -54.60
C HIS A 27 18.36 -30.46 -54.41
N LEU A 28 19.51 -30.03 -53.88
CA LEU A 28 19.87 -28.62 -53.74
C LEU A 28 20.26 -27.96 -55.07
N GLN A 29 20.87 -28.69 -56.02
CA GLN A 29 21.21 -28.15 -57.35
C GLN A 29 19.98 -27.67 -58.14
N GLY A 30 18.83 -28.31 -57.95
CA GLY A 30 17.56 -27.89 -58.55
C GLY A 30 16.92 -26.68 -57.87
N SER A 31 17.36 -26.28 -56.67
CA SER A 31 16.81 -25.17 -55.88
C SER A 31 17.48 -23.83 -56.17
N PHE A 32 18.65 -23.82 -56.83
CA PHE A 32 19.41 -22.62 -57.18
C PHE A 32 19.63 -22.47 -58.69
N SER A 33 18.76 -23.04 -59.54
CA SER A 33 18.86 -22.82 -60.98
C SER A 33 18.34 -21.42 -61.34
N PRO A 34 18.98 -20.70 -62.30
CA PRO A 34 18.49 -19.42 -62.78
C PRO A 34 17.04 -19.50 -63.29
N LEU A 35 16.68 -20.65 -63.88
CA LEU A 35 15.34 -20.93 -64.39
C LEU A 35 14.30 -21.00 -63.27
N ARG A 36 14.64 -21.60 -62.12
CA ARG A 36 13.75 -21.67 -60.95
C ARG A 36 13.63 -20.31 -60.27
N ALA A 37 14.72 -19.54 -60.20
CA ALA A 37 14.67 -18.16 -59.71
C ALA A 37 13.77 -17.28 -60.60
N GLU A 38 13.84 -17.46 -61.92
CA GLU A 38 13.01 -16.77 -62.90
C GLU A 38 11.53 -17.20 -62.79
N GLN A 39 11.24 -18.50 -62.60
CA GLN A 39 9.89 -19.02 -62.37
C GLN A 39 9.28 -18.56 -61.04
N ILE A 40 10.09 -18.42 -59.99
CA ILE A 40 9.68 -17.83 -58.71
C ILE A 40 9.38 -16.33 -58.90
N ALA A 41 10.29 -15.60 -59.54
CA ALA A 41 10.13 -14.16 -59.80
C ALA A 41 8.93 -13.85 -60.71
N SER A 42 8.60 -14.74 -61.64
CA SER A 42 7.44 -14.61 -62.53
C SER A 42 6.12 -15.07 -61.89
N GLY A 43 6.13 -15.59 -60.66
CA GLY A 43 4.96 -16.15 -59.99
C GLY A 43 4.45 -17.48 -60.58
N ALA A 44 5.21 -18.12 -61.46
CA ALA A 44 4.85 -19.39 -62.10
C ALA A 44 5.16 -20.62 -61.24
N TYR A 45 5.94 -20.44 -60.18
CA TYR A 45 6.25 -21.46 -59.17
C TYR A 45 5.82 -20.96 -57.78
N PRO A 46 4.76 -21.51 -57.17
CA PRO A 46 4.37 -21.13 -55.81
C PRO A 46 5.42 -21.61 -54.81
N LEU A 47 5.84 -20.71 -53.92
CA LEU A 47 6.70 -21.07 -52.80
C LEU A 47 5.83 -21.65 -51.67
N ASP A 48 6.18 -22.84 -51.22
CA ASP A 48 5.57 -23.49 -50.05
C ASP A 48 6.42 -23.16 -48.82
N TYR A 49 5.88 -22.33 -47.95
CA TYR A 49 6.52 -21.91 -46.70
C TYR A 49 5.98 -22.65 -45.47
N SER A 50 5.09 -23.64 -45.64
CA SER A 50 4.42 -24.36 -44.55
C SER A 50 5.40 -24.93 -43.52
N ALA A 51 6.51 -25.53 -43.98
CA ALA A 51 7.54 -26.06 -43.08
C ALA A 51 8.25 -24.99 -42.22
N THR A 52 8.30 -23.74 -42.68
CA THR A 52 8.82 -22.61 -41.88
C THR A 52 7.75 -22.06 -40.93
N GLU A 53 6.49 -22.09 -41.33
CA GLU A 53 5.33 -21.75 -40.48
C GLU A 53 5.21 -22.73 -39.31
N ASP A 54 5.46 -24.02 -39.55
CA ASP A 54 5.46 -25.08 -38.51
C ASP A 54 6.42 -24.77 -37.36
N LEU A 55 7.57 -24.14 -37.63
CA LEU A 55 8.53 -23.76 -36.58
C LEU A 55 7.94 -22.68 -35.64
N TYR A 56 7.21 -21.71 -36.19
CA TYR A 56 6.56 -20.68 -35.38
C TYR A 56 5.35 -21.23 -34.63
N GLN A 57 4.60 -22.16 -35.24
CA GLN A 57 3.48 -22.85 -34.57
C GLN A 57 3.99 -23.77 -33.45
N GLU A 58 5.09 -24.48 -33.66
CA GLU A 58 5.74 -25.30 -32.64
C GLU A 58 6.27 -24.43 -31.48
N ALA A 59 6.82 -23.26 -31.78
CA ALA A 59 7.19 -22.29 -30.75
C ALA A 59 5.97 -21.82 -29.94
N TRP A 60 4.80 -21.67 -30.59
CA TRP A 60 3.53 -21.32 -29.95
C TRP A 60 2.69 -22.55 -29.56
N SER A 61 3.26 -23.45 -28.76
CA SER A 61 2.57 -24.64 -28.25
C SER A 61 2.90 -24.90 -26.79
N TRP A 62 2.02 -25.63 -26.10
CA TRP A 62 2.11 -25.91 -24.67
C TRP A 62 1.42 -27.24 -24.34
N ASP A 63 1.74 -27.81 -23.19
CA ASP A 63 1.15 -29.05 -22.70
C ASP A 63 -0.06 -28.77 -21.79
N SER A 64 -0.01 -27.68 -21.04
CA SER A 64 -1.08 -27.30 -20.11
C SER A 64 -1.18 -25.79 -19.93
N VAL A 65 -2.36 -25.36 -19.47
CA VAL A 65 -2.65 -23.98 -19.09
C VAL A 65 -3.36 -23.98 -17.75
N THR A 66 -2.86 -23.18 -16.80
CA THR A 66 -3.50 -22.99 -15.49
C THR A 66 -3.78 -21.51 -15.24
N TRP A 67 -4.55 -21.22 -14.19
CA TRP A 67 -4.71 -19.87 -13.68
C TRP A 67 -3.47 -19.45 -12.89
N GLY A 68 -3.01 -18.23 -13.15
CA GLY A 68 -1.90 -17.63 -12.41
C GLY A 68 -2.15 -16.17 -12.10
N SER A 69 -1.36 -15.69 -11.16
CA SER A 69 -1.20 -14.28 -10.83
C SER A 69 0.10 -14.12 -10.04
N HIS A 70 0.33 -12.93 -9.51
CA HIS A 70 1.53 -12.57 -8.78
C HIS A 70 1.12 -11.95 -7.46
N THR A 71 1.59 -12.52 -6.34
CA THR A 71 1.24 -12.00 -5.01
C THR A 71 2.19 -10.93 -4.51
N ASN A 72 3.18 -10.51 -5.31
CA ASN A 72 3.92 -9.31 -4.97
C ASN A 72 2.92 -8.14 -4.81
N GLN A 73 3.10 -7.33 -3.77
CA GLN A 73 2.37 -6.09 -3.59
C GLN A 73 2.69 -5.10 -4.73
N CYS A 74 2.02 -5.28 -5.86
CA CYS A 74 1.73 -4.25 -6.81
C CYS A 74 0.39 -3.67 -6.34
N ALA A 75 0.41 -2.50 -5.71
CA ALA A 75 -0.79 -1.90 -5.14
C ALA A 75 -1.18 -0.68 -5.99
N PRO A 76 -2.38 -0.67 -6.58
CA PRO A 76 -3.35 -1.78 -6.70
C PRO A 76 -2.97 -2.85 -7.75
N GLY A 77 -3.25 -4.11 -7.44
CA GLY A 77 -2.84 -5.29 -8.23
C GLY A 77 -3.99 -6.27 -8.43
N GLY A 78 -3.73 -7.58 -8.55
CA GLY A 78 -4.78 -8.59 -8.72
C GLY A 78 -5.03 -9.03 -10.17
N CYS A 79 -4.03 -8.88 -11.04
CA CYS A 79 -4.17 -9.21 -12.46
C CYS A 79 -4.28 -10.73 -12.68
N SER A 80 -5.27 -11.18 -13.47
CA SER A 80 -5.42 -12.60 -13.80
C SER A 80 -4.62 -12.99 -15.06
N PHE A 81 -3.90 -14.12 -14.99
CA PHE A 81 -3.10 -14.66 -16.08
C PHE A 81 -3.48 -16.11 -16.42
N ARG A 82 -3.24 -16.48 -17.68
CA ARG A 82 -3.07 -17.85 -18.15
C ARG A 82 -1.58 -18.18 -18.12
N VAL A 83 -1.22 -19.27 -17.46
CA VAL A 83 0.17 -19.72 -17.35
C VAL A 83 0.35 -20.97 -18.20
N TYR A 84 1.26 -20.90 -19.15
CA TYR A 84 1.48 -21.94 -20.15
C TYR A 84 2.73 -22.75 -19.76
N ALA A 85 2.56 -24.06 -19.55
CA ALA A 85 3.66 -24.96 -19.26
C ALA A 85 3.93 -25.89 -20.45
N LYS A 86 5.21 -26.18 -20.68
CA LYS A 86 5.68 -27.12 -21.71
C LYS A 86 6.88 -27.89 -21.16
N ASN A 87 6.92 -29.21 -21.31
CA ASN A 87 7.99 -30.08 -20.82
C ASN A 87 8.27 -29.92 -19.31
N GLY A 88 7.22 -29.72 -18.51
CA GLY A 88 7.33 -29.57 -17.05
C GLY A 88 7.96 -28.24 -16.59
N VAL A 89 8.15 -27.27 -17.49
CA VAL A 89 8.60 -25.91 -17.16
C VAL A 89 7.57 -24.89 -17.57
N ILE A 90 7.52 -23.77 -16.84
CA ILE A 90 6.71 -22.62 -17.23
C ILE A 90 7.38 -21.96 -18.42
N TRP A 91 6.70 -21.94 -19.56
CA TRP A 91 7.20 -21.33 -20.79
C TRP A 91 6.91 -19.83 -20.82
N ARG A 92 5.66 -19.43 -20.54
CA ARG A 92 5.24 -18.03 -20.48
C ARG A 92 3.90 -17.86 -19.77
N GLU A 93 3.52 -16.60 -19.59
CA GLU A 93 2.22 -16.19 -19.09
C GLU A 93 1.60 -15.11 -19.99
N GLU A 94 0.27 -15.04 -19.99
CA GLU A 94 -0.50 -14.03 -20.72
C GLU A 94 -1.69 -13.57 -19.89
N GLN A 95 -2.06 -12.29 -19.97
CA GLN A 95 -3.26 -11.81 -19.30
C GLN A 95 -4.49 -12.58 -19.75
N SER A 96 -5.38 -12.90 -18.81
CA SER A 96 -6.60 -13.63 -19.15
C SER A 96 -7.65 -12.74 -19.83
N ALA A 97 -7.57 -11.42 -19.61
CA ALA A 97 -8.53 -10.42 -20.10
C ALA A 97 -9.99 -10.77 -19.78
N ARG A 98 -10.28 -11.04 -18.50
CA ARG A 98 -11.62 -11.39 -17.98
C ARG A 98 -12.12 -10.52 -16.83
N SER A 99 -11.63 -9.29 -16.75
CA SER A 99 -12.07 -8.30 -15.76
C SER A 99 -13.02 -7.31 -16.44
N TYR A 100 -14.31 -7.62 -16.39
CA TYR A 100 -15.37 -6.88 -17.12
C TYR A 100 -15.66 -5.51 -16.51
N ALA A 101 -16.19 -4.59 -17.30
CA ALA A 101 -16.70 -3.31 -16.79
C ALA A 101 -17.79 -3.51 -15.74
N SER A 102 -17.98 -2.51 -14.87
CA SER A 102 -19.06 -2.49 -13.90
C SER A 102 -20.45 -2.48 -14.56
N ASN A 103 -20.58 -1.81 -15.71
CA ASN A 103 -21.75 -1.80 -16.59
C ASN A 103 -21.36 -1.33 -18.01
N PRO A 104 -22.27 -1.33 -19.01
CA PRO A 104 -21.95 -0.98 -20.40
C PRO A 104 -21.43 0.45 -20.65
N ASP A 105 -21.63 1.38 -19.72
CA ASP A 105 -21.23 2.79 -19.87
C ASP A 105 -19.77 3.05 -19.45
N TYR A 106 -19.09 2.05 -18.86
CA TYR A 106 -17.71 2.17 -18.37
C TYR A 106 -16.76 1.28 -19.17
N PRO A 107 -15.47 1.66 -19.31
CA PRO A 107 -14.44 0.76 -19.81
C PRO A 107 -14.29 -0.46 -18.91
N ASP A 108 -13.89 -1.59 -19.51
CA ASP A 108 -13.51 -2.76 -18.74
C ASP A 108 -12.09 -2.62 -18.18
N TYR A 109 -11.68 -3.53 -17.30
CA TYR A 109 -10.35 -3.52 -16.71
C TYR A 109 -9.31 -4.24 -17.59
N ASN A 110 -9.69 -4.75 -18.75
CA ASN A 110 -8.83 -5.60 -19.56
C ASN A 110 -7.74 -4.78 -20.28
N PRO A 111 -6.59 -5.39 -20.59
CA PRO A 111 -6.18 -6.75 -20.22
C PRO A 111 -5.59 -6.85 -18.81
N GLN A 112 -5.44 -5.74 -18.07
CA GLN A 112 -4.58 -5.65 -16.89
C GLN A 112 -3.12 -6.07 -17.21
N GLY A 113 -2.40 -6.56 -16.20
CA GLY A 113 -1.03 -7.03 -16.32
C GLY A 113 -0.01 -5.90 -16.37
N CYS A 114 1.25 -6.27 -16.30
CA CYS A 114 2.37 -5.34 -16.48
C CYS A 114 3.60 -6.11 -16.94
N GLN A 115 4.64 -5.39 -17.36
CA GLN A 115 5.88 -5.97 -17.86
C GLN A 115 6.57 -6.94 -16.88
N LYS A 116 6.38 -6.77 -15.57
CA LYS A 116 6.94 -7.68 -14.54
C LYS A 116 6.15 -8.99 -14.48
N GLY A 117 4.82 -8.89 -14.60
CA GLY A 117 3.94 -10.06 -14.61
C GLY A 117 4.08 -10.86 -15.90
N CYS A 118 4.09 -10.19 -17.05
CA CYS A 118 4.22 -10.82 -18.38
C CYS A 118 5.63 -11.38 -18.67
N GLY A 119 6.59 -11.19 -17.75
CA GLY A 119 7.95 -11.72 -17.85
C GLY A 119 8.38 -12.50 -16.60
N PHE A 120 7.42 -12.93 -15.77
CA PHE A 120 7.69 -13.54 -14.48
C PHE A 120 8.34 -14.92 -14.60
N HIS A 121 7.99 -15.74 -15.60
CA HIS A 121 8.62 -17.06 -15.84
C HIS A 121 10.16 -17.01 -15.86
N ASN A 122 10.76 -15.91 -16.33
CA ASN A 122 12.21 -15.71 -16.30
C ASN A 122 12.78 -15.79 -14.87
N THR A 123 12.04 -15.27 -13.90
CA THR A 123 12.42 -15.23 -12.49
C THR A 123 12.60 -16.63 -11.91
N LEU A 124 11.77 -17.60 -12.34
CA LEU A 124 11.79 -18.99 -11.87
C LEU A 124 13.10 -19.72 -12.20
N THR A 125 13.85 -19.23 -13.19
CA THR A 125 15.11 -19.84 -13.66
C THR A 125 16.36 -19.02 -13.32
N THR A 126 16.21 -17.89 -12.60
CA THR A 126 17.33 -17.02 -12.24
C THR A 126 18.34 -17.71 -11.31
N PRO A 127 19.64 -17.33 -11.39
CA PRO A 127 20.67 -17.88 -10.50
C PRO A 127 20.52 -17.40 -9.04
N GLU A 128 19.77 -16.31 -8.80
CA GLU A 128 19.49 -15.78 -7.45
C GLU A 128 18.50 -16.65 -6.66
N ARG A 129 17.85 -17.61 -7.32
CA ARG A 129 16.83 -18.46 -6.71
C ARG A 129 17.42 -19.36 -5.63
N VAL A 130 16.84 -19.33 -4.43
CA VAL A 130 17.21 -20.25 -3.35
C VAL A 130 16.49 -21.58 -3.58
N LYS A 131 17.25 -22.67 -3.71
CA LYS A 131 16.72 -24.01 -4.03
C LYS A 131 16.87 -25.03 -2.88
N TYR A 132 17.71 -24.72 -1.90
CA TYR A 132 17.96 -25.61 -0.77
C TYR A 132 18.08 -24.78 0.52
N PRO A 133 17.80 -25.36 1.70
CA PRO A 133 18.17 -24.74 2.96
C PRO A 133 19.68 -24.43 2.98
N LEU A 134 20.00 -23.18 3.28
CA LEU A 134 21.38 -22.68 3.35
C LEU A 134 21.69 -22.26 4.77
N LYS A 135 22.78 -22.77 5.32
CA LYS A 135 23.37 -22.32 6.58
C LYS A 135 24.62 -21.50 6.30
N ARG A 136 24.76 -20.36 6.98
CA ARG A 136 25.92 -19.47 6.86
C ARG A 136 27.19 -20.15 7.36
N VAL A 137 28.31 -19.96 6.63
CA VAL A 137 29.66 -20.41 7.04
C VAL A 137 30.67 -19.26 6.88
N GLY A 138 30.81 -18.45 7.92
CA GLY A 138 31.57 -17.17 7.92
C GLY A 138 30.71 -16.03 8.43
N GLU A 139 31.18 -14.79 8.52
CA GLU A 139 30.39 -13.67 9.09
C GLU A 139 29.11 -13.36 8.29
N ARG A 140 28.09 -12.79 8.94
CA ARG A 140 26.86 -12.31 8.28
C ARG A 140 27.22 -11.32 7.17
N GLY A 141 26.66 -11.51 5.98
CA GLY A 141 26.96 -10.69 4.79
C GLY A 141 28.14 -11.16 3.94
N GLN A 142 28.92 -12.17 4.35
CA GLN A 142 30.06 -12.68 3.54
C GLN A 142 29.64 -13.53 2.33
N GLY A 143 28.37 -13.94 2.23
CA GLY A 143 27.87 -14.76 1.11
C GLY A 143 28.43 -16.18 1.05
N LYS A 144 28.93 -16.71 2.17
CA LYS A 144 29.44 -18.08 2.27
C LYS A 144 28.40 -18.99 2.91
N TRP A 145 27.99 -20.02 2.18
CA TRP A 145 26.87 -20.88 2.53
C TRP A 145 27.23 -22.36 2.42
N GLN A 146 26.69 -23.15 3.33
CA GLN A 146 26.66 -24.60 3.27
C GLN A 146 25.21 -25.04 3.08
N ARG A 147 24.98 -25.91 2.09
CA ARG A 147 23.70 -26.60 1.98
C ARG A 147 23.51 -27.53 3.17
N VAL A 148 22.36 -27.42 3.82
CA VAL A 148 21.93 -28.31 4.91
C VAL A 148 20.60 -28.97 4.56
N THR A 149 20.21 -29.97 5.32
CA THR A 149 18.89 -30.59 5.20
C THR A 149 17.81 -29.68 5.79
N TRP A 150 16.54 -29.93 5.45
CA TRP A 150 15.41 -29.24 6.07
C TRP A 150 15.35 -29.50 7.58
N ASP A 151 15.56 -30.75 8.00
CA ASP A 151 15.51 -31.11 9.42
C ASP A 151 16.59 -30.37 10.23
N GLU A 152 17.84 -30.35 9.74
CA GLU A 152 18.92 -29.60 10.40
C GLU A 152 18.58 -28.11 10.52
N ALA A 153 18.14 -27.47 9.43
CA ALA A 153 17.81 -26.05 9.42
C ALA A 153 16.62 -25.73 10.36
N LEU A 154 15.56 -26.54 10.32
CA LEU A 154 14.37 -26.34 11.13
C LEU A 154 14.63 -26.62 12.61
N THR A 155 15.45 -27.63 12.93
CA THR A 155 15.88 -27.91 14.31
C THR A 155 16.68 -26.74 14.87
N GLU A 156 17.68 -26.23 14.14
CA GLU A 156 18.47 -25.09 14.62
C GLU A 156 17.62 -23.81 14.81
N ILE A 157 16.65 -23.56 13.93
CA ILE A 157 15.70 -22.45 14.11
C ILE A 157 14.83 -22.67 15.35
N ALA A 158 14.28 -23.87 15.52
CA ALA A 158 13.42 -24.21 16.65
C ALA A 158 14.15 -24.10 17.98
N ASP A 159 15.38 -24.63 18.06
CA ASP A 159 16.23 -24.53 19.25
C ASP A 159 16.52 -23.08 19.59
N ALA A 160 16.88 -22.24 18.61
CA ALA A 160 17.13 -20.82 18.84
C ALA A 160 15.89 -20.07 19.38
N ILE A 161 14.69 -20.38 18.86
CA ILE A 161 13.43 -19.80 19.35
C ILE A 161 13.16 -20.25 20.80
N LEU A 162 13.31 -21.54 21.08
CA LEU A 162 13.07 -22.11 22.42
C LEU A 162 14.05 -21.54 23.45
N ASP A 163 15.35 -21.45 23.12
CA ASP A 163 16.38 -20.88 23.98
C ASP A 163 16.11 -19.41 24.28
N ALA A 164 15.75 -18.64 23.26
CA ALA A 164 15.39 -17.23 23.40
C ALA A 164 14.15 -17.06 24.30
N HIS A 165 13.12 -17.88 24.11
CA HIS A 165 11.93 -17.86 24.95
C HIS A 165 12.21 -18.21 26.41
N GLN A 166 13.04 -19.22 26.67
CA GLN A 166 13.41 -19.61 28.03
C GLN A 166 14.23 -18.53 28.74
N THR A 167 15.08 -17.82 28.02
CA THR A 167 16.04 -16.87 28.60
C THR A 167 15.49 -15.44 28.69
N HIS A 168 14.72 -15.00 27.69
CA HIS A 168 14.31 -13.60 27.50
C HIS A 168 12.79 -13.42 27.34
N GLY A 169 12.00 -14.50 27.49
CA GLY A 169 10.55 -14.46 27.27
C GLY A 169 10.16 -14.41 25.79
N THR A 170 8.87 -14.34 25.50
CA THR A 170 8.34 -14.49 24.14
C THR A 170 8.55 -13.25 23.25
N GLU A 171 8.77 -12.07 23.84
CA GLU A 171 9.15 -10.83 23.12
C GLU A 171 10.48 -10.95 22.37
N SER A 172 11.30 -11.94 22.71
CA SER A 172 12.59 -12.21 22.08
C SER A 172 12.50 -12.70 20.64
N PHE A 173 11.32 -13.16 20.19
CA PHE A 173 11.10 -13.60 18.81
C PHE A 173 10.27 -12.59 18.03
N VAL A 174 10.85 -12.03 16.97
CA VAL A 174 10.24 -10.97 16.17
C VAL A 174 10.18 -11.39 14.71
N VAL A 175 9.04 -11.17 14.05
CA VAL A 175 8.97 -11.08 12.59
C VAL A 175 8.93 -9.61 12.20
N ASP A 176 9.88 -9.19 11.37
CA ASP A 176 9.92 -7.79 10.94
C ASP A 176 8.93 -7.57 9.80
N ALA A 177 7.71 -7.12 10.15
CA ALA A 177 6.70 -6.57 9.24
C ALA A 177 6.58 -7.33 7.92
N PRO A 178 6.14 -8.60 7.94
CA PRO A 178 6.04 -9.40 6.74
C PRO A 178 4.97 -8.84 5.80
N HIS A 179 5.32 -8.65 4.53
CA HIS A 179 4.36 -8.20 3.52
C HIS A 179 3.57 -9.39 2.93
N ILE A 180 2.50 -9.13 2.21
CA ILE A 180 1.75 -10.12 1.41
C ILE A 180 2.53 -10.76 0.24
N HIS A 181 3.81 -10.43 -0.01
CA HIS A 181 4.56 -10.92 -1.20
C HIS A 181 4.68 -12.45 -1.29
N THR A 182 4.56 -13.14 -0.16
CA THR A 182 4.52 -14.62 -0.08
C THR A 182 3.16 -15.20 -0.48
N GLY A 183 2.15 -14.35 -0.68
CA GLY A 183 0.77 -14.70 -0.91
C GLY A 183 -0.12 -14.48 0.30
N THR A 184 -1.43 -14.48 0.05
CA THR A 184 -2.45 -14.30 1.08
C THR A 184 -2.38 -15.45 2.09
N VAL A 185 -2.24 -16.67 1.59
CA VAL A 185 -2.04 -17.86 2.44
C VAL A 185 -0.69 -17.80 3.14
N GLY A 186 0.36 -17.36 2.44
CA GLY A 186 1.70 -17.17 3.00
C GLY A 186 1.73 -16.18 4.18
N LEU A 187 1.05 -15.04 4.07
CA LEU A 187 0.94 -14.07 5.16
C LEU A 187 0.16 -14.66 6.35
N CYS A 188 -0.97 -15.33 6.10
CA CYS A 188 -1.73 -16.02 7.14
C CYS A 188 -0.88 -17.04 7.89
N ALA A 189 -0.05 -17.82 7.18
CA ALA A 189 0.84 -18.80 7.79
C ALA A 189 1.89 -18.14 8.71
N ALA A 190 2.52 -17.05 8.24
CA ALA A 190 3.48 -16.29 9.03
C ALA A 190 2.84 -15.70 10.30
N SER A 191 1.73 -14.98 10.14
CA SER A 191 1.02 -14.35 11.27
C SER A 191 0.51 -15.39 12.27
N ARG A 192 0.01 -16.53 11.78
CA ARG A 192 -0.42 -17.63 12.65
C ARG A 192 0.75 -18.26 13.41
N PHE A 193 1.88 -18.49 12.75
CA PHE A 193 3.07 -19.04 13.39
C PHE A 193 3.54 -18.15 14.54
N MET A 194 3.63 -16.83 14.30
CA MET A 194 4.00 -15.86 15.33
C MET A 194 3.01 -15.85 16.50
N ARG A 195 1.70 -15.84 16.21
CA ARG A 195 0.65 -15.88 17.23
C ARG A 195 0.75 -17.14 18.11
N GLN A 196 0.98 -18.31 17.52
CA GLN A 196 1.07 -19.57 18.27
C GLN A 196 2.27 -19.63 19.22
N LEU A 197 3.33 -18.91 18.89
CA LEU A 197 4.53 -18.80 19.71
C LEU A 197 4.53 -17.54 20.59
N ASN A 198 3.48 -16.73 20.52
CA ASN A 198 3.39 -15.43 21.18
C ASN A 198 4.57 -14.50 20.85
N GLY A 199 5.14 -14.62 19.65
CA GLY A 199 6.17 -13.72 19.15
C GLY A 199 5.57 -12.41 18.63
N LEU A 200 6.42 -11.41 18.38
CA LEU A 200 6.01 -10.07 17.98
C LEU A 200 5.97 -9.93 16.46
N ASN A 201 4.87 -9.38 15.95
CA ASN A 201 4.72 -9.02 14.55
C ASN A 201 4.76 -7.50 14.42
N LEU A 202 5.79 -6.96 13.77
CA LEU A 202 5.86 -5.51 13.58
C LEU A 202 4.80 -5.04 12.57
N ASP A 203 4.13 -3.93 12.83
CA ASP A 203 3.10 -3.40 11.94
C ASP A 203 3.66 -3.12 10.53
N LEU A 204 3.07 -3.77 9.53
CA LEU A 204 3.48 -3.70 8.14
C LEU A 204 3.32 -2.29 7.55
N ASN A 205 2.11 -1.73 7.64
CA ASN A 205 1.75 -0.48 6.96
C ASN A 205 2.52 0.70 7.55
N VAL A 206 2.71 0.72 8.87
CA VAL A 206 3.54 1.72 9.56
C VAL A 206 5.01 1.57 9.15
N SER A 207 5.51 0.34 9.00
CA SER A 207 6.93 0.09 8.65
C SER A 207 7.28 0.51 7.22
N ILE A 208 6.41 0.23 6.24
CA ILE A 208 6.62 0.69 4.85
C ILE A 208 6.34 2.18 4.68
N GLY A 209 5.48 2.75 5.53
CA GLY A 209 5.01 4.12 5.44
C GLY A 209 3.91 4.26 4.38
N ASP A 210 2.94 3.34 4.38
CA ASP A 210 1.72 3.38 3.57
C ASP A 210 0.51 3.62 4.48
N ASP A 211 0.62 4.67 5.28
CA ASP A 211 -0.34 5.12 6.28
C ASP A 211 -0.65 6.61 6.05
N LEU A 212 -1.81 6.90 5.46
CA LEU A 212 -2.23 8.26 5.10
C LEU A 212 -2.83 8.95 6.33
N LYS A 213 -1.93 9.40 7.20
CA LYS A 213 -2.26 9.93 8.53
C LYS A 213 -3.18 11.13 8.51
N GLY A 214 -3.08 12.00 7.50
CA GLY A 214 -3.95 13.16 7.38
C GLY A 214 -5.40 12.78 7.08
N ILE A 215 -5.61 11.75 6.25
CA ILE A 215 -6.93 11.15 6.04
C ILE A 215 -7.46 10.56 7.36
N GLY A 216 -6.64 9.75 8.06
CA GLY A 216 -7.02 9.17 9.35
C GLY A 216 -7.34 10.22 10.42
N GLN A 217 -6.59 11.32 10.47
CA GLN A 217 -6.84 12.45 11.40
C GLN A 217 -8.12 13.21 11.06
N THR A 218 -8.50 13.32 9.78
CA THR A 218 -9.68 14.07 9.33
C THR A 218 -10.97 13.26 9.42
N PHE A 219 -10.96 12.00 8.97
CA PHE A 219 -12.17 11.17 8.92
C PHE A 219 -12.28 10.18 10.09
N GLY A 220 -11.21 9.99 10.86
CA GLY A 220 -11.15 9.02 11.95
C GLY A 220 -10.80 7.59 11.51
N GLU A 221 -10.67 7.36 10.20
CA GLU A 221 -10.27 6.09 9.61
C GLU A 221 -9.59 6.28 8.25
N MET A 222 -8.94 5.24 7.73
CA MET A 222 -8.19 5.27 6.47
C MET A 222 -8.69 4.24 5.45
N GLY A 223 -9.78 3.52 5.71
CA GLY A 223 -10.33 2.50 4.82
C GLY A 223 -11.18 3.06 3.68
N LEU A 224 -10.80 4.20 3.11
CA LEU A 224 -11.60 4.94 2.14
C LEU A 224 -11.09 4.72 0.70
N GLY A 225 -11.95 4.37 -0.24
CA GLY A 225 -11.47 4.14 -1.60
C GLY A 225 -12.54 4.23 -2.67
N TYR A 226 -12.06 4.11 -3.89
CA TYR A 226 -12.86 4.01 -5.10
C TYR A 226 -12.24 2.97 -6.02
N THR A 227 -13.00 2.50 -6.99
CA THR A 227 -12.55 1.64 -8.10
C THR A 227 -11.95 2.51 -9.22
N ALA A 228 -11.02 2.00 -10.03
CA ALA A 228 -10.33 2.81 -11.04
C ALA A 228 -11.29 3.45 -12.07
N ASP A 229 -12.39 2.77 -12.40
CA ASP A 229 -13.45 3.24 -13.28
C ASP A 229 -14.19 4.47 -12.75
N ASN A 230 -14.08 4.80 -11.45
CA ASN A 230 -14.61 6.05 -10.87
C ASN A 230 -13.96 7.31 -11.50
N PHE A 231 -12.76 7.21 -12.08
CA PHE A 231 -12.18 8.33 -12.82
C PHE A 231 -13.02 8.76 -14.02
N PHE A 232 -13.83 7.85 -14.59
CA PHE A 232 -14.69 8.14 -15.72
C PHE A 232 -15.84 9.11 -15.39
N ASP A 233 -16.18 9.22 -14.11
CA ASP A 233 -17.19 10.16 -13.59
C ASP A 233 -16.59 11.50 -13.14
N ALA A 234 -15.27 11.66 -13.16
CA ALA A 234 -14.59 12.87 -12.72
C ALA A 234 -14.45 13.89 -13.86
N GLU A 235 -14.62 15.18 -13.56
CA GLU A 235 -14.34 16.27 -14.50
C GLU A 235 -12.91 16.82 -14.32
N LEU A 236 -12.35 16.63 -13.12
CA LEU A 236 -10.98 16.96 -12.75
C LEU A 236 -10.34 15.76 -12.02
N ILE A 237 -9.23 15.25 -12.54
CA ILE A 237 -8.45 14.20 -11.91
C ILE A 237 -7.14 14.81 -11.39
N ILE A 238 -6.89 14.70 -10.09
CA ILE A 238 -5.70 15.23 -9.44
C ILE A 238 -4.80 14.07 -9.05
N LEU A 239 -3.66 13.93 -9.72
CA LEU A 239 -2.62 12.99 -9.36
C LEU A 239 -1.61 13.72 -8.48
N THR A 240 -1.47 13.32 -7.21
CA THR A 240 -0.47 13.91 -6.29
C THR A 240 0.26 12.82 -5.51
N HIS A 241 1.49 13.10 -5.08
CA HIS A 241 2.34 12.15 -4.35
C HIS A 241 2.50 10.78 -5.03
N SER A 242 2.28 10.73 -6.35
CA SER A 242 2.09 9.49 -7.10
C SER A 242 2.75 9.56 -8.48
N ASN A 243 3.01 8.37 -9.02
CA ASN A 243 3.46 8.14 -10.38
C ASN A 243 2.79 6.86 -10.88
N ILE A 244 1.50 6.97 -11.20
CA ILE A 244 0.65 5.84 -11.59
C ILE A 244 1.13 5.13 -12.87
N SER A 245 1.94 5.79 -13.72
CA SER A 245 2.59 5.13 -14.87
C SER A 245 3.51 3.99 -14.41
N TYR A 246 4.27 4.21 -13.33
CA TYR A 246 5.18 3.20 -12.78
C TYR A 246 4.47 2.29 -11.78
N THR A 247 3.68 2.89 -10.90
CA THR A 247 3.15 2.22 -9.72
C THR A 247 1.81 1.54 -9.98
N TRP A 248 1.12 1.90 -11.06
CA TRP A 248 -0.21 1.35 -11.37
C TRP A 248 -0.50 1.15 -12.88
N PRO A 249 0.40 0.50 -13.64
CA PRO A 249 0.19 0.27 -15.07
C PRO A 249 -1.07 -0.54 -15.46
N PRO A 250 -1.58 -1.53 -14.69
CA PRO A 250 -2.69 -2.37 -15.16
C PRO A 250 -4.01 -1.62 -15.42
N THR A 251 -4.21 -0.47 -14.77
CA THR A 251 -5.45 0.32 -14.83
C THR A 251 -5.16 1.79 -15.15
N TYR A 252 -3.92 2.12 -15.51
CA TYR A 252 -3.52 3.46 -15.93
C TYR A 252 -4.38 3.98 -17.09
N HIS A 253 -4.90 3.06 -17.91
CA HIS A 253 -5.78 3.38 -19.03
C HIS A 253 -7.02 4.18 -18.59
N PHE A 254 -7.59 3.94 -17.40
CA PHE A 254 -8.75 4.71 -16.93
C PHE A 254 -8.47 6.21 -16.83
N VAL A 255 -7.25 6.63 -16.46
CA VAL A 255 -6.89 8.05 -16.44
C VAL A 255 -6.81 8.62 -17.85
N THR A 256 -6.22 7.87 -18.79
CA THR A 256 -6.12 8.33 -20.19
C THR A 256 -7.47 8.31 -20.92
N GLU A 257 -8.32 7.33 -20.62
CA GLU A 257 -9.64 7.19 -21.23
C GLU A 257 -10.60 8.22 -20.64
N ALA A 258 -10.56 8.48 -19.33
CA ALA A 258 -11.30 9.58 -18.71
C ALA A 258 -10.89 10.92 -19.31
N ARG A 259 -9.58 11.14 -19.55
CA ARG A 259 -9.08 12.31 -20.27
C ARG A 259 -9.66 12.42 -21.68
N TYR A 260 -9.70 11.34 -22.45
CA TYR A 260 -10.36 11.32 -23.76
C TYR A 260 -11.87 11.55 -23.66
N ASN A 261 -12.49 11.17 -22.54
CA ASN A 261 -13.90 11.41 -22.23
C ASN A 261 -14.18 12.83 -21.69
N GLY A 262 -13.17 13.70 -21.60
CA GLY A 262 -13.33 15.11 -21.27
C GLY A 262 -12.87 15.51 -19.86
N SER A 263 -12.40 14.57 -19.03
CA SER A 263 -11.76 14.89 -17.76
C SER A 263 -10.47 15.67 -17.98
N GLU A 264 -10.19 16.65 -17.13
CA GLU A 264 -8.89 17.33 -17.10
C GLU A 264 -7.98 16.67 -16.07
N VAL A 265 -6.75 16.32 -16.47
CA VAL A 265 -5.79 15.63 -15.59
C VAL A 265 -4.71 16.60 -15.12
N VAL A 266 -4.62 16.82 -13.81
CA VAL A 266 -3.59 17.63 -13.16
C VAL A 266 -2.63 16.72 -12.42
N LEU A 267 -1.34 16.79 -12.76
CA LEU A 267 -0.27 16.18 -11.98
C LEU A 267 0.39 17.23 -11.08
N ILE A 268 0.39 16.96 -9.78
CA ILE A 268 1.08 17.73 -8.75
C ILE A 268 2.28 16.92 -8.31
N ALA A 269 3.47 17.29 -8.80
CA ALA A 269 4.72 16.59 -8.52
C ALA A 269 5.92 17.53 -8.72
N PRO A 270 6.97 17.44 -7.89
CA PRO A 270 8.14 18.31 -8.04
C PRO A 270 8.90 18.08 -9.35
N ASP A 271 8.94 16.84 -9.82
CA ASP A 271 9.55 16.43 -11.08
C ASP A 271 8.49 16.19 -12.17
N PHE A 272 8.89 16.34 -13.44
CA PHE A 272 8.09 15.92 -14.59
C PHE A 272 8.14 14.39 -14.71
N ASN A 273 7.46 13.72 -13.76
CA ASN A 273 7.53 12.27 -13.62
C ASN A 273 6.81 11.56 -14.81
N PRO A 274 7.00 10.25 -15.00
CA PRO A 274 6.39 9.49 -16.10
C PRO A 274 4.87 9.64 -16.28
N SER A 275 4.10 9.90 -15.22
CA SER A 275 2.65 10.19 -15.31
C SER A 275 2.34 11.55 -15.95
N ALA A 276 3.31 12.48 -16.00
CA ALA A 276 3.13 13.82 -16.58
C ALA A 276 2.83 13.76 -18.09
N MET A 277 3.27 12.69 -18.77
CA MET A 277 3.04 12.51 -20.21
C MET A 277 1.56 12.46 -20.60
N THR A 278 0.67 12.14 -19.66
CA THR A 278 -0.78 12.08 -19.88
C THR A 278 -1.54 13.13 -19.08
N ALA A 279 -0.84 14.03 -18.38
CA ALA A 279 -1.47 15.15 -17.69
C ALA A 279 -1.68 16.32 -18.66
N ASP A 280 -2.77 17.06 -18.46
CA ASP A 280 -3.02 18.33 -19.13
C ASP A 280 -2.22 19.46 -18.47
N ILE A 281 -2.06 19.39 -17.15
CA ILE A 281 -1.33 20.37 -16.34
C ILE A 281 -0.35 19.64 -15.44
N HIS A 282 0.91 20.09 -15.45
CA HIS A 282 1.90 19.74 -14.44
C HIS A 282 2.16 20.93 -13.51
N ILE A 283 2.05 20.71 -12.20
CA ILE A 283 2.34 21.68 -11.15
C ILE A 283 3.67 21.31 -10.47
N PRO A 284 4.80 21.93 -10.86
CA PRO A 284 6.15 21.59 -10.38
C PRO A 284 6.49 22.29 -9.06
N LEU A 285 5.83 21.90 -7.97
CA LEU A 285 6.09 22.52 -6.66
C LEU A 285 7.46 22.11 -6.08
N LYS A 286 7.98 22.87 -5.13
CA LYS A 286 9.12 22.44 -4.30
C LYS A 286 8.73 21.20 -3.48
N VAL A 287 9.66 20.26 -3.30
CA VAL A 287 9.41 19.03 -2.54
C VAL A 287 8.82 19.34 -1.15
N ALA A 288 7.76 18.62 -0.76
CA ALA A 288 7.08 18.73 0.53
C ALA A 288 6.47 20.12 0.84
N SER A 289 6.04 20.86 -0.18
CA SER A 289 5.37 22.17 -0.02
C SER A 289 3.90 22.17 -0.44
N ASP A 290 3.30 21.00 -0.64
CA ASP A 290 1.91 20.81 -1.09
C ASP A 290 0.89 21.48 -0.15
N ALA A 291 1.14 21.48 1.16
CA ALA A 291 0.27 22.16 2.11
C ALA A 291 0.13 23.65 1.80
N ALA A 292 1.22 24.33 1.41
CA ALA A 292 1.17 25.75 1.06
C ALA A 292 0.33 25.99 -0.21
N LEU A 293 0.45 25.12 -1.21
CA LEU A 293 -0.37 25.16 -2.42
C LEU A 293 -1.86 24.98 -2.09
N TRP A 294 -2.21 23.93 -1.34
CA TRP A 294 -3.60 23.62 -1.01
C TRP A 294 -4.25 24.64 -0.08
N LEU A 295 -3.51 25.17 0.90
CA LEU A 295 -4.02 26.23 1.76
C LEU A 295 -4.26 27.53 0.98
N ALA A 296 -3.41 27.87 0.01
CA ALA A 296 -3.66 29.02 -0.86
C ALA A 296 -4.84 28.82 -1.81
N ILE A 297 -5.05 27.59 -2.30
CA ILE A 297 -6.28 27.23 -3.02
C ILE A 297 -7.50 27.47 -2.13
N CYS A 298 -7.48 27.00 -0.88
CA CYS A 298 -8.58 27.23 0.08
C CYS A 298 -8.81 28.73 0.33
N GLN A 299 -7.74 29.51 0.47
CA GLN A 299 -7.81 30.96 0.66
C GLN A 299 -8.53 31.63 -0.51
N VAL A 300 -8.15 31.32 -1.76
CA VAL A 300 -8.81 31.86 -2.96
C VAL A 300 -10.28 31.46 -3.01
N MET A 301 -10.61 30.20 -2.73
CA MET A 301 -12.01 29.74 -2.74
C MET A 301 -12.88 30.48 -1.73
N ILE A 302 -12.34 30.80 -0.55
CA ILE A 302 -13.05 31.57 0.49
C ILE A 302 -13.19 33.04 0.07
N GLU A 303 -12.13 33.66 -0.44
CA GLU A 303 -12.14 35.07 -0.86
C GLU A 303 -13.11 35.32 -2.03
N GLU A 304 -13.13 34.41 -3.01
CA GLU A 304 -13.98 34.49 -4.20
C GLU A 304 -15.41 33.98 -3.97
N ASN A 305 -15.75 33.54 -2.75
CA ASN A 305 -17.05 32.98 -2.37
C ASN A 305 -17.45 31.75 -3.21
N TRP A 306 -16.50 30.85 -3.47
CA TRP A 306 -16.74 29.59 -4.19
C TRP A 306 -16.95 28.38 -3.28
N VAL A 307 -17.13 28.61 -1.98
CA VAL A 307 -17.33 27.55 -0.99
C VAL A 307 -18.75 26.96 -1.11
N ASP A 308 -18.86 25.64 -1.14
CA ASP A 308 -20.12 24.92 -0.92
C ASP A 308 -20.47 24.98 0.57
N GLU A 309 -21.05 26.11 0.99
CA GLU A 309 -21.35 26.35 2.41
C GLU A 309 -22.33 25.32 2.98
N GLY A 310 -23.25 24.80 2.17
CA GLY A 310 -24.21 23.78 2.60
C GLY A 310 -23.49 22.51 3.01
N PHE A 311 -22.58 22.05 2.15
CA PHE A 311 -21.72 20.91 2.44
C PHE A 311 -20.80 21.16 3.64
N VAL A 312 -20.15 22.32 3.70
CA VAL A 312 -19.26 22.69 4.81
C VAL A 312 -19.98 22.69 6.15
N ARG A 313 -21.18 23.26 6.23
CA ARG A 313 -21.99 23.29 7.47
C ARG A 313 -22.36 21.88 7.96
N GLU A 314 -22.61 20.95 7.05
CA GLU A 314 -23.08 19.60 7.39
C GLU A 314 -21.94 18.62 7.64
N GLN A 315 -20.93 18.60 6.78
CA GLN A 315 -19.95 17.52 6.68
C GLN A 315 -18.67 17.77 7.47
N THR A 316 -18.49 18.97 8.03
CA THR A 316 -17.21 19.39 8.63
C THR A 316 -17.40 19.99 10.02
N ASP A 317 -16.28 20.13 10.73
CA ASP A 317 -16.22 20.84 12.00
C ASP A 317 -16.12 22.37 11.83
N LEU A 318 -16.11 22.90 10.60
CA LEU A 318 -15.89 24.33 10.35
C LEU A 318 -17.00 25.22 10.92
N ALA A 319 -18.20 24.69 11.11
CA ALA A 319 -19.30 25.38 11.78
C ALA A 319 -19.26 25.25 13.32
N ILE A 320 -18.43 24.37 13.88
CA ILE A 320 -18.35 24.12 15.33
C ILE A 320 -17.68 25.32 16.02
N LEU A 321 -18.23 25.70 17.18
CA LEU A 321 -17.76 26.83 17.96
C LEU A 321 -16.44 26.54 18.68
N VAL A 322 -15.50 27.46 18.52
CA VAL A 322 -14.18 27.52 19.17
C VAL A 322 -14.13 28.72 20.09
N ARG A 323 -13.54 28.54 21.28
CA ARG A 323 -13.37 29.61 22.26
C ARG A 323 -12.18 30.49 21.89
N ARG A 324 -12.41 31.80 21.76
CA ARG A 324 -11.36 32.78 21.41
C ARG A 324 -10.29 32.92 22.50
N ASP A 325 -10.60 32.58 23.75
CA ASP A 325 -9.69 32.73 24.88
C ASP A 325 -8.58 31.68 24.94
N ASN A 326 -8.80 30.48 24.41
CA ASN A 326 -7.84 29.38 24.50
C ASN A 326 -7.68 28.53 23.22
N GLY A 327 -8.47 28.78 22.16
CA GLY A 327 -8.40 28.08 20.89
C GLY A 327 -8.93 26.64 20.91
N ARG A 328 -9.67 26.23 21.95
CA ARG A 328 -10.31 24.91 22.04
C ARG A 328 -11.77 24.99 21.64
N TYR A 329 -12.35 23.90 21.13
CA TYR A 329 -13.80 23.82 20.93
C TYR A 329 -14.57 24.11 22.21
N LEU A 330 -15.72 24.75 22.08
CA LEU A 330 -16.69 24.87 23.16
C LEU A 330 -17.33 23.50 23.42
N ARG A 331 -17.18 23.00 24.65
CA ARG A 331 -17.69 21.68 25.07
C ARG A 331 -18.86 21.81 26.03
N ALA A 332 -19.65 20.76 26.20
CA ALA A 332 -20.76 20.80 27.15
C ALA A 332 -20.27 20.96 28.60
N SER A 333 -19.10 20.40 28.92
CA SER A 333 -18.43 20.56 30.22
C SER A 333 -18.06 22.02 30.53
N ASP A 334 -17.90 22.88 29.52
CA ASP A 334 -17.70 24.31 29.71
C ASP A 334 -18.99 25.04 30.13
N ILE A 335 -20.15 24.57 29.65
CA ILE A 335 -21.46 25.22 29.83
C ILE A 335 -22.20 24.66 31.05
N GLN A 336 -22.05 23.36 31.33
CA GLN A 336 -22.68 22.65 32.44
C GLN A 336 -21.67 21.70 33.11
N ALA A 337 -21.66 21.66 34.45
CA ALA A 337 -20.64 20.94 35.23
C ALA A 337 -20.61 19.41 34.99
N ASP A 338 -21.74 18.83 34.57
CA ASP A 338 -21.90 17.41 34.23
C ASP A 338 -21.95 17.15 32.71
N GLY A 339 -21.56 18.15 31.91
CA GLY A 339 -21.57 18.05 30.45
C GLY A 339 -20.54 17.06 29.92
N LYS A 340 -20.94 16.29 28.90
CA LYS A 340 -20.01 15.40 28.18
C LYS A 340 -18.92 16.21 27.48
N GLU A 341 -17.66 15.77 27.60
CA GLU A 341 -16.52 16.38 26.90
C GLU A 341 -16.72 16.34 25.37
N GLU A 342 -17.27 15.26 24.84
CA GLU A 342 -17.42 15.00 23.40
C GLU A 342 -18.58 15.78 22.77
N GLN A 343 -19.43 16.45 23.56
CA GLN A 343 -20.55 17.23 23.03
C GLN A 343 -20.10 18.63 22.64
N LEU A 344 -20.12 18.90 21.34
CA LEU A 344 -19.76 20.19 20.74
C LEU A 344 -21.00 21.02 20.39
N TYR A 345 -20.80 22.26 19.94
CA TYR A 345 -21.88 23.23 19.75
C TYR A 345 -21.76 23.99 18.43
N PHE A 346 -22.93 24.30 17.86
CA PHE A 346 -23.12 25.27 16.78
C PHE A 346 -23.73 26.55 17.34
N TYR A 347 -23.63 27.64 16.57
CA TYR A 347 -24.55 28.76 16.70
C TYR A 347 -25.64 28.63 15.64
N ASP A 348 -26.91 28.56 16.04
CA ASP A 348 -28.05 28.40 15.13
C ASP A 348 -28.65 29.77 14.81
N LEU A 349 -28.47 30.22 13.56
CA LEU A 349 -28.94 31.51 13.07
C LEU A 349 -30.47 31.65 13.15
N ASN A 350 -31.21 30.54 13.11
CA ASN A 350 -32.68 30.58 13.17
C ASN A 350 -33.19 30.83 14.59
N LYS A 351 -32.43 30.42 15.60
CA LYS A 351 -32.79 30.55 17.03
C LYS A 351 -32.00 31.65 17.73
N ASP A 352 -31.03 32.25 17.05
CA ASP A 352 -30.13 33.27 17.57
C ASP A 352 -29.43 32.82 18.88
N THR A 353 -29.03 31.55 18.92
CA THR A 353 -28.47 30.96 20.15
C THR A 353 -27.56 29.77 19.87
N VAL A 354 -26.77 29.42 20.89
CA VAL A 354 -25.91 28.25 20.87
C VAL A 354 -26.72 26.98 21.10
N VAL A 355 -26.49 25.97 20.25
CA VAL A 355 -27.19 24.70 20.29
C VAL A 355 -26.21 23.53 20.18
N LYS A 356 -26.59 22.38 20.75
CA LYS A 356 -25.78 21.16 20.67
C LYS A 356 -25.67 20.70 19.22
N ALA A 357 -24.45 20.43 18.76
CA ALA A 357 -24.22 19.73 17.50
C ALA A 357 -24.69 18.27 17.65
N PRO A 358 -25.51 17.73 16.73
CA PRO A 358 -25.91 16.33 16.81
C PRO A 358 -24.68 15.40 16.72
N ARG A 359 -24.64 14.35 17.55
CA ARG A 359 -23.54 13.37 17.58
C ARG A 359 -23.81 12.11 16.74
N THR A 360 -25.08 11.82 16.48
CA THR A 360 -25.55 10.58 15.83
C THR A 360 -25.89 10.75 14.36
N THR A 361 -25.90 11.99 13.87
CA THR A 361 -26.20 12.34 12.48
C THR A 361 -25.52 13.65 12.14
N LEU A 362 -25.13 13.84 10.88
CA LEU A 362 -24.65 15.12 10.38
C LEU A 362 -25.80 16.08 10.02
N ALA A 363 -26.99 15.52 9.74
CA ALA A 363 -28.16 16.30 9.42
C ALA A 363 -28.58 17.19 10.60
N PHE A 364 -28.74 18.48 10.34
CA PHE A 364 -29.14 19.48 11.33
C PHE A 364 -30.33 20.29 10.81
N SER A 365 -31.35 20.48 11.64
CA SER A 365 -32.60 21.13 11.24
C SER A 365 -32.59 22.67 11.31
N GLY A 366 -31.56 23.25 11.93
CA GLY A 366 -31.34 24.70 11.98
C GLY A 366 -30.39 25.17 10.89
N THR A 367 -29.83 26.37 11.07
CA THR A 367 -28.81 26.90 10.15
C THR A 367 -27.57 27.28 10.95
N GLN A 368 -26.49 26.51 10.76
CA GLN A 368 -25.23 26.74 11.45
C GLN A 368 -24.57 28.02 10.93
N ALA A 369 -24.10 28.87 11.86
CA ALA A 369 -23.25 29.99 11.52
C ALA A 369 -21.86 29.50 11.08
N LEU A 370 -21.35 30.07 9.98
CA LEU A 370 -19.95 29.94 9.57
C LEU A 370 -19.11 31.17 9.94
N GLU A 371 -19.75 32.31 10.17
CA GLU A 371 -19.10 33.56 10.54
C GLU A 371 -19.72 34.16 11.79
N GLY A 372 -19.01 35.10 12.43
CA GLY A 372 -19.50 35.86 13.58
C GLY A 372 -18.85 35.47 14.92
N ASP A 373 -18.78 36.45 15.82
CA ASP A 373 -18.38 36.26 17.22
C ASP A 373 -19.62 36.30 18.11
N TYR A 374 -19.77 35.29 18.97
CA TYR A 374 -20.93 35.10 19.82
C TYR A 374 -20.52 35.02 21.28
N ARG A 375 -21.38 35.49 22.19
CA ARG A 375 -21.14 35.40 23.63
C ARG A 375 -21.86 34.22 24.24
N VAL A 376 -21.13 33.44 25.05
CA VAL A 376 -21.65 32.29 25.77
C VAL A 376 -21.33 32.41 27.24
N GLN A 377 -22.29 32.01 28.08
CA GLN A 377 -22.14 31.95 29.53
C GLN A 377 -21.62 30.56 29.92
N LEU A 378 -20.50 30.50 30.65
CA LEU A 378 -19.92 29.27 31.17
C LEU A 378 -20.58 28.84 32.49
N ALA A 379 -20.43 27.56 32.85
CA ALA A 379 -20.92 27.00 34.11
C ALA A 379 -20.42 27.78 35.34
N GLY A 380 -19.19 28.31 35.27
CA GLY A 380 -18.57 29.10 36.34
C GLY A 380 -19.02 30.56 36.44
N GLY A 381 -20.00 31.00 35.64
CA GLY A 381 -20.53 32.38 35.69
C GLY A 381 -19.73 33.41 34.87
N ASN A 382 -18.68 33.00 34.17
CA ASN A 382 -17.95 33.88 33.25
C ASN A 382 -18.57 33.86 31.85
N SER A 383 -18.58 35.00 31.17
CA SER A 383 -18.94 35.08 29.74
C SER A 383 -17.69 35.09 28.88
N ILE A 384 -17.65 34.23 27.86
CA ILE A 384 -16.57 34.15 26.87
C ILE A 384 -17.08 34.46 25.47
N VAL A 385 -16.16 34.78 24.56
CA VAL A 385 -16.44 34.90 23.12
C VAL A 385 -16.08 33.60 22.43
N VAL A 386 -16.98 33.11 21.60
CA VAL A 386 -16.80 31.94 20.75
C VAL A 386 -17.07 32.31 19.30
N THR A 387 -16.42 31.61 18.38
CA THR A 387 -16.55 31.80 16.93
C THR A 387 -16.57 30.46 16.24
N PRO A 388 -17.24 30.28 15.09
CA PRO A 388 -17.08 29.09 14.27
C PRO A 388 -15.61 28.89 13.87
N ALA A 389 -15.16 27.64 13.79
CA ALA A 389 -13.79 27.30 13.37
C ALA A 389 -13.43 27.85 11.97
N PHE A 390 -14.42 27.99 11.08
CA PHE A 390 -14.28 28.62 9.77
C PHE A 390 -13.71 30.05 9.83
N VAL A 391 -14.09 30.85 10.84
CA VAL A 391 -13.57 32.21 11.02
C VAL A 391 -12.07 32.19 11.32
N LEU A 392 -11.64 31.30 12.22
CA LEU A 392 -10.22 31.16 12.58
C LEU A 392 -9.40 30.67 11.40
N LEU A 393 -9.96 29.76 10.60
CA LEU A 393 -9.36 29.31 9.35
C LEU A 393 -9.19 30.47 8.38
N LYS A 394 -10.26 31.24 8.10
CA LYS A 394 -10.23 32.40 7.19
C LYS A 394 -9.21 33.45 7.63
N GLU A 395 -9.17 33.78 8.92
CA GLU A 395 -8.19 34.71 9.50
C GLU A 395 -6.75 34.21 9.27
N LYS A 396 -6.48 32.93 9.53
CA LYS A 396 -5.15 32.34 9.36
C LYS A 396 -4.73 32.28 7.89
N LEU A 397 -5.64 31.86 7.00
CA LEU A 397 -5.39 31.79 5.56
C LEU A 397 -5.08 33.16 4.96
N ASN A 398 -5.85 34.19 5.33
CA ASN A 398 -5.61 35.54 4.84
C ASN A 398 -4.30 36.14 5.36
N LEU A 399 -3.85 35.72 6.55
CA LEU A 399 -2.58 36.16 7.11
C LEU A 399 -1.37 35.46 6.47
N GLU A 400 -1.45 34.14 6.28
CA GLU A 400 -0.26 33.29 6.03
C GLU A 400 -0.28 32.60 4.65
N ASN A 401 -1.42 32.54 3.96
CA ASN A 401 -1.63 31.64 2.82
C ASN A 401 -2.30 32.32 1.61
N THR A 402 -2.04 33.60 1.35
CA THR A 402 -2.39 34.18 0.04
C THR A 402 -1.60 33.48 -1.08
N PRO A 403 -2.09 33.48 -2.34
CA PRO A 403 -1.32 32.96 -3.47
C PRO A 403 0.10 33.52 -3.58
N GLU A 404 0.28 34.80 -3.22
CA GLU A 404 1.58 35.46 -3.19
C GLU A 404 2.52 34.88 -2.13
N HIS A 405 2.05 34.65 -0.89
CA HIS A 405 2.84 34.02 0.16
C HIS A 405 3.17 32.56 -0.16
N ALA A 406 2.20 31.83 -0.72
CA ALA A 406 2.39 30.44 -1.11
C ALA A 406 3.40 30.31 -2.25
N ALA A 407 3.45 31.25 -3.20
CA ALA A 407 4.40 31.22 -4.30
C ALA A 407 5.86 31.17 -3.83
N ASP A 408 6.21 31.89 -2.77
CA ASP A 408 7.57 31.84 -2.18
C ASP A 408 7.86 30.47 -1.57
N THR A 409 6.85 29.86 -0.93
CA THR A 409 6.98 28.58 -0.23
C THR A 409 7.01 27.40 -1.20
N CYS A 410 6.03 27.30 -2.11
CA CYS A 410 5.87 26.15 -3.00
C CYS A 410 6.45 26.36 -4.40
N GLY A 411 6.81 27.59 -4.79
CA GLY A 411 7.39 27.89 -6.09
C GLY A 411 6.38 27.98 -7.24
N ILE A 412 5.07 27.98 -6.95
CA ILE A 412 4.01 28.06 -7.96
C ILE A 412 3.55 29.50 -8.13
N HIS A 413 3.44 29.96 -9.38
CA HIS A 413 2.99 31.32 -9.67
C HIS A 413 1.56 31.56 -9.13
N PRO A 414 1.27 32.72 -8.50
CA PRO A 414 -0.03 33.01 -7.91
C PRO A 414 -1.22 32.78 -8.85
N ASP A 415 -1.09 33.12 -10.13
CA ASP A 415 -2.17 32.92 -11.11
C ASP A 415 -2.47 31.45 -11.38
N VAL A 416 -1.47 30.56 -11.30
CA VAL A 416 -1.67 29.11 -11.45
C VAL A 416 -2.43 28.58 -10.24
N ILE A 417 -2.13 29.08 -9.04
CA ILE A 417 -2.85 28.75 -7.81
C ILE A 417 -4.33 29.16 -7.95
N ARG A 418 -4.60 30.39 -8.41
CA ARG A 418 -5.97 30.88 -8.64
C ARG A 418 -6.73 30.06 -9.68
N GLN A 419 -6.08 29.71 -10.79
CA GLN A 419 -6.68 28.86 -11.82
C GLN A 419 -7.01 27.47 -11.30
N LEU A 420 -6.12 26.86 -10.52
CA LEU A 420 -6.37 25.55 -9.92
C LEU A 420 -7.49 25.63 -8.87
N ALA A 421 -7.54 26.70 -8.07
CA ALA A 421 -8.62 26.94 -7.11
C ALA A 421 -9.99 27.03 -7.79
N GLN A 422 -10.08 27.76 -8.90
CA GLN A 422 -11.31 27.84 -9.69
C GLN A 422 -11.73 26.46 -10.22
N LYS A 423 -10.79 25.67 -10.74
CA LYS A 423 -11.07 24.31 -11.25
C LYS A 423 -11.59 23.40 -10.14
N VAL A 424 -10.92 23.37 -8.98
CA VAL A 424 -11.34 22.53 -7.84
C VAL A 424 -12.72 22.94 -7.33
N ALA A 425 -13.02 24.24 -7.28
CA ALA A 425 -14.31 24.72 -6.81
C ALA A 425 -15.47 24.47 -7.77
N THR A 426 -15.20 24.42 -9.08
CA THR A 426 -16.25 24.35 -10.12
C THR A 426 -16.43 22.96 -10.74
N LYS A 427 -15.49 22.04 -10.53
CA LYS A 427 -15.50 20.71 -11.15
C LYS A 427 -15.66 19.59 -10.12
N ARG A 428 -16.34 18.53 -10.55
CA ARG A 428 -16.33 17.22 -9.88
C ARG A 428 -14.89 16.67 -9.87
N SER A 429 -14.28 16.63 -8.70
CA SER A 429 -12.85 16.35 -8.55
C SER A 429 -12.57 15.01 -7.86
N CYS A 430 -11.75 14.17 -8.49
CA CYS A 430 -11.22 12.93 -7.93
C CYS A 430 -9.70 13.05 -7.75
N SER A 431 -9.19 12.69 -6.58
CA SER A 431 -7.75 12.73 -6.28
C SER A 431 -7.17 11.33 -6.11
N TYR A 432 -5.99 11.09 -6.67
CA TYR A 432 -5.15 9.96 -6.32
C TYR A 432 -3.95 10.46 -5.50
N ILE A 433 -4.01 10.22 -4.19
CA ILE A 433 -2.90 10.50 -3.26
C ILE A 433 -2.05 9.24 -3.18
N GLY A 434 -0.81 9.32 -3.66
CA GLY A 434 0.14 8.21 -3.52
C GLY A 434 0.82 8.18 -2.16
N PHE A 435 1.41 7.04 -1.80
CA PHE A 435 2.07 6.85 -0.51
C PHE A 435 3.37 7.64 -0.33
N THR A 436 3.78 8.46 -1.31
CA THR A 436 4.87 9.43 -1.06
C THR A 436 4.44 10.45 0.00
N SER A 437 3.14 10.73 0.10
CA SER A 437 2.59 11.61 1.13
C SER A 437 2.97 11.12 2.53
N ALA A 438 2.63 9.87 2.86
CA ALA A 438 2.98 9.20 4.13
C ALA A 438 4.49 9.06 4.39
N LYS A 439 5.34 9.32 3.38
CA LYS A 439 6.80 9.24 3.47
C LYS A 439 7.46 10.61 3.67
N HIS A 440 6.67 11.69 3.70
CA HIS A 440 7.09 12.99 4.17
C HIS A 440 6.78 13.16 5.65
N TYR A 441 7.64 13.87 6.37
CA TYR A 441 7.46 14.15 7.81
C TYR A 441 6.12 14.84 8.10
N HIS A 442 5.73 15.78 7.24
CA HIS A 442 4.46 16.53 7.33
C HIS A 442 3.44 16.12 6.26
N GLY A 443 3.47 14.85 5.83
CA GLY A 443 2.49 14.31 4.88
C GLY A 443 1.04 14.41 5.37
N ASP A 444 0.84 14.34 6.69
CA ASP A 444 -0.45 14.53 7.33
C ASP A 444 -1.01 15.94 7.11
N LEU A 445 -0.18 16.98 7.21
CA LEU A 445 -0.57 18.36 6.92
C LEU A 445 -0.86 18.57 5.43
N MET A 446 -0.09 17.94 4.56
CA MET A 446 -0.26 18.00 3.10
C MET A 446 -1.59 17.36 2.69
N GLU A 447 -1.89 16.18 3.21
CA GLU A 447 -3.18 15.49 3.03
C GLU A 447 -4.35 16.32 3.57
N ARG A 448 -4.28 16.79 4.82
CA ARG A 448 -5.36 17.58 5.44
C ARG A 448 -5.65 18.87 4.69
N SER A 449 -4.64 19.50 4.12
CA SER A 449 -4.82 20.72 3.33
C SER A 449 -5.54 20.42 2.00
N LEU A 450 -5.22 19.30 1.33
CA LEU A 450 -5.96 18.84 0.16
C LEU A 450 -7.41 18.52 0.52
N LEU A 451 -7.62 17.77 1.60
CA LEU A 451 -8.96 17.41 2.09
C LEU A 451 -9.78 18.65 2.42
N LEU A 452 -9.17 19.70 2.98
CA LEU A 452 -9.85 20.97 3.20
C LEU A 452 -10.34 21.59 1.89
N ALA A 453 -9.53 21.61 0.83
CA ALA A 453 -9.97 22.10 -0.48
C ALA A 453 -11.12 21.26 -1.06
N MET A 454 -11.08 19.94 -0.87
CA MET A 454 -12.17 19.03 -1.26
C MET A 454 -13.43 19.26 -0.41
N ALA A 455 -13.29 19.61 0.87
CA ALA A 455 -14.39 19.96 1.76
C ALA A 455 -15.09 21.23 1.29
N LEU A 456 -14.30 22.29 1.04
CA LEU A 456 -14.80 23.59 0.61
C LEU A 456 -15.50 23.52 -0.76
N SER A 457 -15.15 22.55 -1.60
CA SER A 457 -15.78 22.34 -2.92
C SER A 457 -16.86 21.25 -2.93
N GLY A 458 -17.14 20.59 -1.79
CA GLY A 458 -18.11 19.51 -1.72
C GLY A 458 -17.72 18.27 -2.55
N ASN A 459 -16.43 17.95 -2.64
CA ASN A 459 -15.86 16.89 -3.48
C ASN A 459 -15.50 15.61 -2.69
N TRP A 460 -16.44 15.11 -1.87
CA TRP A 460 -16.44 13.72 -1.41
C TRP A 460 -17.85 13.16 -1.27
N GLY A 461 -17.97 11.83 -1.19
CA GLY A 461 -19.24 11.12 -1.03
C GLY A 461 -20.14 11.11 -2.27
N LYS A 462 -19.58 11.40 -3.46
CA LYS A 462 -20.31 11.52 -4.74
C LYS A 462 -19.57 10.74 -5.84
N PRO A 463 -20.24 10.21 -6.89
CA PRO A 463 -19.57 9.61 -8.04
C PRO A 463 -18.55 10.57 -8.66
N GLY A 464 -17.39 10.08 -9.09
CA GLY A 464 -16.31 10.92 -9.62
C GLY A 464 -15.56 11.74 -8.55
N THR A 465 -15.76 11.44 -7.26
CA THR A 465 -14.98 12.00 -6.16
C THR A 465 -14.20 10.94 -5.42
N GLY A 466 -13.33 11.36 -4.51
CA GLY A 466 -12.61 10.50 -3.59
C GLY A 466 -11.12 10.81 -3.58
N PHE A 467 -10.47 10.32 -2.55
CA PHE A 467 -9.03 10.36 -2.35
C PHE A 467 -8.61 8.91 -2.05
N ASN A 468 -7.64 8.39 -2.79
CA ASN A 468 -7.23 6.99 -2.64
C ASN A 468 -6.78 6.70 -1.19
N CYS A 469 -7.37 5.70 -0.53
CA CYS A 469 -6.97 5.26 0.81
C CYS A 469 -7.21 3.75 1.04
N PHE A 470 -6.30 2.91 0.53
CA PHE A 470 -6.07 1.52 0.98
C PHE A 470 -7.29 0.63 1.34
N LEU A 471 -8.43 0.77 0.66
CA LEU A 471 -9.60 -0.08 0.90
C LEU A 471 -9.28 -1.52 0.50
N VAL A 472 -9.21 -2.42 1.49
CA VAL A 472 -8.84 -3.82 1.31
C VAL A 472 -9.78 -4.72 2.13
N PRO A 473 -10.44 -5.71 1.52
CA PRO A 473 -11.21 -6.70 2.26
C PRO A 473 -10.26 -7.75 2.88
N ASP A 474 -9.84 -7.54 4.12
CA ASP A 474 -8.88 -8.40 4.81
C ASP A 474 -9.51 -9.30 5.90
N VAL A 475 -10.83 -9.25 6.09
CA VAL A 475 -11.53 -10.00 7.14
C VAL A 475 -11.25 -11.50 7.06
N GLY A 476 -11.20 -12.08 5.87
CA GLY A 476 -10.86 -13.49 5.68
C GLY A 476 -9.42 -13.83 6.11
N ILE A 477 -8.47 -12.94 5.82
CA ILE A 477 -7.05 -13.06 6.21
C ILE A 477 -6.92 -13.03 7.73
N ARG A 478 -7.59 -12.06 8.37
CA ARG A 478 -7.61 -11.92 9.83
C ARG A 478 -8.26 -13.14 10.49
N ALA A 479 -9.37 -13.65 9.94
CA ALA A 479 -10.05 -14.82 10.47
C ALA A 479 -9.16 -16.06 10.45
N VAL A 480 -8.51 -16.38 9.32
CA VAL A 480 -7.60 -17.55 9.21
C VAL A 480 -6.43 -17.45 10.20
N THR A 481 -5.96 -16.24 10.48
CA THR A 481 -4.87 -16.00 11.43
C THR A 481 -5.26 -16.37 12.88
N VAL A 482 -6.51 -16.10 13.29
CA VAL A 482 -6.94 -16.25 14.70
C VAL A 482 -7.74 -17.51 15.00
N LEU A 483 -8.39 -18.13 14.01
CA LEU A 483 -9.29 -19.27 14.22
C LEU A 483 -8.55 -20.57 14.56
N ASP A 484 -9.03 -21.31 15.55
CA ASP A 484 -8.44 -22.61 15.92
C ASP A 484 -8.96 -23.79 15.09
N LYS A 485 -10.08 -23.59 14.36
CA LYS A 485 -10.75 -24.61 13.54
C LYS A 485 -11.18 -24.03 12.19
N PRO A 486 -11.36 -24.86 11.16
CA PRO A 486 -11.85 -24.42 9.85
C PRO A 486 -13.17 -23.66 9.96
N PHE A 487 -13.35 -22.72 9.03
CA PHE A 487 -14.56 -21.93 8.91
C PHE A 487 -15.65 -22.77 8.23
N ASP A 488 -16.54 -23.39 9.00
CA ASP A 488 -17.77 -23.99 8.51
C ASP A 488 -18.99 -23.20 9.02
N HIS A 489 -20.21 -23.67 8.73
CA HIS A 489 -21.45 -22.96 9.06
C HIS A 489 -21.61 -22.59 10.56
N TRP A 490 -20.85 -23.20 11.49
CA TRP A 490 -20.91 -22.87 12.93
C TRP A 490 -19.93 -21.79 13.38
N ALA A 491 -18.99 -21.32 12.54
CA ALA A 491 -18.05 -20.24 12.85
C ALA A 491 -18.61 -18.81 12.63
N ARG A 492 -19.84 -18.70 12.09
CA ARG A 492 -20.62 -17.44 11.99
C ARG A 492 -20.67 -16.59 13.29
N PRO A 493 -20.74 -17.18 14.51
CA PRO A 493 -20.76 -16.41 15.74
C PRO A 493 -19.52 -15.54 15.93
N LEU A 494 -18.34 -15.98 15.46
CA LEU A 494 -17.08 -15.24 15.61
C LEU A 494 -17.02 -13.99 14.73
N LEU A 495 -17.61 -14.03 13.53
CA LEU A 495 -17.83 -12.84 12.69
C LEU A 495 -18.96 -11.94 13.22
N SER A 496 -19.88 -12.49 14.02
CA SER A 496 -20.89 -11.69 14.72
C SER A 496 -20.41 -11.15 16.07
N LEU A 497 -19.26 -11.57 16.59
CA LEU A 497 -18.73 -11.05 17.86
C LEU A 497 -18.55 -9.53 17.82
N PRO A 498 -17.99 -8.90 16.77
CA PRO A 498 -17.98 -7.44 16.65
C PRO A 498 -19.38 -6.82 16.75
N MET A 499 -20.38 -7.43 16.11
CA MET A 499 -21.78 -6.97 16.18
C MET A 499 -22.41 -7.20 17.56
N VAL A 500 -22.12 -8.30 18.25
CA VAL A 500 -22.68 -8.65 19.57
C VAL A 500 -22.00 -7.85 20.67
N PHE A 501 -20.66 -7.80 20.70
CA PHE A 501 -19.91 -6.89 21.55
C PHE A 501 -20.34 -5.46 21.29
N GLY A 502 -20.52 -5.11 20.03
CA GLY A 502 -20.97 -3.82 19.63
C GLY A 502 -22.36 -3.46 20.18
N ALA A 503 -23.34 -4.34 20.01
CA ALA A 503 -24.69 -4.15 20.54
C ALA A 503 -24.70 -4.05 22.07
N LEU A 504 -23.88 -4.84 22.77
CA LEU A 504 -23.70 -4.73 24.22
C LEU A 504 -23.03 -3.41 24.62
N TYR A 505 -22.03 -2.96 23.87
CA TYR A 505 -21.30 -1.72 24.12
C TYR A 505 -22.19 -0.48 23.93
N LYS A 506 -23.01 -0.43 22.85
CA LYS A 506 -24.05 0.60 22.65
C LYS A 506 -25.05 0.62 23.81
N LYS A 507 -25.45 -0.57 24.28
CA LYS A 507 -26.43 -0.70 25.37
C LYS A 507 -25.89 -0.23 26.73
N PHE A 508 -24.60 -0.39 27.00
CA PHE A 508 -24.03 -0.16 28.33
C PHE A 508 -23.11 1.07 28.46
N ARG A 509 -22.61 1.67 27.36
CA ARG A 509 -21.61 2.77 27.44
C ARG A 509 -22.07 4.07 26.76
N ASP A 510 -22.34 4.06 25.47
CA ASP A 510 -22.86 5.25 24.75
C ASP A 510 -23.73 4.80 23.57
N SER A 511 -25.02 5.14 23.62
CA SER A 511 -25.99 4.80 22.57
C SER A 511 -25.74 5.56 21.26
N ASP A 512 -24.93 6.62 21.31
CA ASP A 512 -24.68 7.51 20.18
C ASP A 512 -23.62 6.96 19.20
N LEU A 513 -22.96 5.84 19.53
CA LEU A 513 -21.88 5.29 18.71
C LEU A 513 -22.39 4.59 17.44
N THR A 514 -21.71 4.84 16.33
CA THR A 514 -21.92 4.13 15.05
C THR A 514 -21.23 2.77 15.07
N ASP A 515 -21.66 1.86 14.19
CA ASP A 515 -21.04 0.54 14.06
C ASP A 515 -19.55 0.63 13.68
N GLU A 516 -19.18 1.67 12.94
CA GLU A 516 -17.81 1.96 12.52
C GLU A 516 -16.89 2.30 13.71
N VAL A 517 -17.28 3.21 14.60
CA VAL A 517 -16.48 3.56 15.79
C VAL A 517 -16.25 2.33 16.67
N MET A 518 -17.23 1.44 16.73
CA MET A 518 -17.11 0.19 17.48
C MET A 518 -16.22 -0.82 16.80
N MET A 519 -16.23 -0.87 15.47
CA MET A 519 -15.29 -1.66 14.70
C MET A 519 -13.85 -1.18 14.94
N VAL A 520 -13.60 0.13 15.06
CA VAL A 520 -12.29 0.70 15.39
C VAL A 520 -11.81 0.25 16.78
N ASP A 521 -12.66 0.31 17.82
CA ASP A 521 -12.30 -0.20 19.16
C ASP A 521 -12.03 -1.71 19.14
N TRP A 522 -12.83 -2.48 18.40
CA TRP A 522 -12.62 -3.92 18.26
C TRP A 522 -11.30 -4.24 17.54
N ILE A 523 -11.01 -3.58 16.42
CA ILE A 523 -9.76 -3.72 15.67
C ILE A 523 -8.58 -3.41 16.58
N THR A 524 -8.62 -2.31 17.32
CA THR A 524 -7.55 -1.90 18.24
C THR A 524 -7.20 -3.00 19.23
N ARG A 525 -8.20 -3.65 19.82
CA ARG A 525 -8.00 -4.77 20.75
C ARG A 525 -7.50 -6.04 20.06
N MET A 526 -8.05 -6.36 18.89
CA MET A 526 -7.65 -7.56 18.15
C MET A 526 -6.22 -7.46 17.61
N THR A 527 -5.75 -6.26 17.28
CA THR A 527 -4.35 -6.01 16.90
C THR A 527 -3.40 -6.43 18.03
N SER A 528 -3.67 -6.02 19.27
CA SER A 528 -2.91 -6.45 20.45
C SER A 528 -2.96 -7.97 20.65
N VAL A 529 -4.14 -8.59 20.53
CA VAL A 529 -4.31 -10.06 20.65
C VAL A 529 -3.59 -10.84 19.53
N ALA A 530 -3.42 -10.22 18.36
CA ALA A 530 -2.68 -10.81 17.24
C ALA A 530 -1.15 -10.67 17.41
N GLY A 531 -0.66 -10.01 18.46
CA GLY A 531 0.75 -9.75 18.68
C GLY A 531 1.35 -8.72 17.72
N VAL A 532 0.50 -7.89 17.11
CA VAL A 532 0.94 -6.83 16.18
C VAL A 532 1.30 -5.59 16.97
N VAL A 533 2.52 -5.08 16.80
CA VAL A 533 3.08 -3.98 17.59
C VAL A 533 3.66 -2.88 16.70
N PRO A 534 3.62 -1.61 17.13
CA PRO A 534 4.24 -0.52 16.37
C PRO A 534 5.75 -0.74 16.17
N PRO A 535 6.27 -0.67 14.93
CA PRO A 535 7.69 -0.93 14.65
C PRO A 535 8.64 0.07 15.31
N VAL A 536 8.12 1.22 15.72
CA VAL A 536 8.85 2.32 16.34
C VAL A 536 9.58 1.88 17.61
N PHE A 537 8.98 1.01 18.42
CA PHE A 537 9.60 0.54 19.67
C PHE A 537 10.75 -0.42 19.40
N PHE A 538 10.57 -1.36 18.48
CA PHE A 538 11.65 -2.25 18.03
C PHE A 538 12.84 -1.45 17.46
N GLN A 539 12.55 -0.50 16.57
CA GLN A 539 13.59 0.30 15.90
C GLN A 539 14.33 1.20 16.89
N TYR A 540 13.58 1.96 17.70
CA TYR A 540 14.13 2.91 18.66
C TYR A 540 14.91 2.23 19.79
N ASN A 541 14.33 1.21 20.42
CA ASN A 541 14.94 0.59 21.60
C ASN A 541 16.12 -0.33 21.23
N HIS A 542 16.06 -1.02 20.09
CA HIS A 542 16.96 -2.15 19.82
C HIS A 542 17.82 -2.01 18.56
N ALA A 543 17.41 -1.19 17.59
CA ALA A 543 18.09 -1.07 16.30
C ALA A 543 18.81 0.28 16.10
N GLY A 544 19.09 1.02 17.17
CA GLY A 544 19.93 2.23 17.13
C GLY A 544 19.26 3.46 16.52
N TYR A 545 17.93 3.47 16.38
CA TYR A 545 17.22 4.62 15.83
C TYR A 545 17.06 5.76 16.83
N ASP A 546 17.24 5.52 18.13
CA ASP A 546 17.37 6.56 19.15
C ASP A 546 18.45 7.59 18.79
N LYS A 547 19.61 7.11 18.32
CA LYS A 547 20.74 7.94 17.86
C LYS A 547 20.41 8.83 16.66
N LEU A 548 19.38 8.46 15.89
CA LEU A 548 18.95 9.19 14.70
C LEU A 548 17.75 10.10 15.01
N TRP A 549 16.72 9.58 15.66
CA TRP A 549 15.44 10.26 15.88
C TRP A 549 15.51 11.33 16.98
N ASP A 550 16.47 11.23 17.91
CA ASP A 550 16.70 12.28 18.92
C ASP A 550 17.61 13.41 18.44
N ARG A 551 18.09 13.38 17.18
CA ARG A 551 18.81 14.50 16.59
C ARG A 551 17.90 15.69 16.39
N ALA A 552 18.04 16.69 17.25
CA ALA A 552 17.24 17.92 17.18
C ALA A 552 17.39 18.65 15.84
N ASP A 553 18.55 18.57 15.18
CA ASP A 553 18.81 19.20 13.88
C ASP A 553 18.11 18.52 12.70
N TRP A 554 17.53 17.33 12.91
CA TRP A 554 16.75 16.59 11.92
C TRP A 554 15.24 16.58 12.21
N ASN A 555 14.83 17.10 13.38
CA ASN A 555 13.42 17.23 13.74
C ASN A 555 12.86 18.56 13.22
N ASP A 556 11.52 18.66 13.16
CA ASP A 556 10.83 19.91 12.87
C ASP A 556 11.24 20.96 13.93
N PRO A 557 11.85 22.10 13.54
CA PRO A 557 12.35 23.11 14.46
C PRO A 557 11.26 23.81 15.27
N THR A 558 9.98 23.64 14.90
CA THR A 558 8.84 24.18 15.66
C THR A 558 8.41 23.26 16.81
N THR A 559 8.88 22.01 16.82
CA THR A 559 8.62 21.07 17.92
C THR A 559 9.42 21.45 19.16
N LYS A 560 8.84 21.23 20.34
CA LYS A 560 9.43 21.66 21.62
C LYS A 560 10.34 20.61 22.26
N LYS A 561 10.31 19.38 21.77
CA LYS A 561 10.93 18.19 22.37
C LYS A 561 11.46 17.27 21.27
N THR A 562 12.47 16.48 21.58
CA THR A 562 12.92 15.42 20.65
C THR A 562 11.88 14.31 20.55
N PHE A 563 12.02 13.44 19.55
CA PHE A 563 11.16 12.28 19.39
C PHE A 563 11.09 11.42 20.67
N GLY A 564 12.23 11.07 21.26
CA GLY A 564 12.32 10.27 22.48
C GLY A 564 11.68 10.92 23.70
N GLN A 565 11.73 12.24 23.79
CA GLN A 565 11.04 13.00 24.84
C GLN A 565 9.51 12.96 24.68
N TYR A 566 8.99 13.08 23.46
CA TYR A 566 7.56 12.87 23.19
C TYR A 566 7.15 11.42 23.43
N LEU A 567 7.98 10.46 23.03
CA LEU A 567 7.75 9.03 23.24
C LEU A 567 7.62 8.74 24.75
N LYS A 568 8.57 9.21 25.55
CA LYS A 568 8.54 9.07 27.01
C LYS A 568 7.30 9.69 27.62
N GLU A 569 6.96 10.92 27.25
CA GLU A 569 5.74 11.59 27.73
C GLU A 569 4.47 10.80 27.37
N SER A 570 4.41 10.24 26.16
CA SER A 570 3.26 9.45 25.71
C SER A 570 3.10 8.14 26.50
N LEU A 571 4.22 7.50 26.88
CA LEU A 571 4.24 6.33 27.77
C LEU A 571 3.79 6.70 29.19
N GLU A 572 4.33 7.79 29.76
CA GLU A 572 3.95 8.28 31.11
C GLU A 572 2.47 8.66 31.20
N LYS A 573 1.87 9.13 30.10
CA LYS A 573 0.44 9.45 30.00
C LYS A 573 -0.44 8.23 29.74
N GLY A 574 0.15 7.05 29.48
CA GLY A 574 -0.59 5.82 29.17
C GLY A 574 -1.28 5.84 27.80
N TYR A 575 -0.76 6.60 26.83
CA TYR A 575 -1.27 6.59 25.45
C TYR A 575 -0.92 5.28 24.71
N TRP A 576 0.11 4.60 25.17
CA TRP A 576 0.48 3.26 24.73
C TRP A 576 0.26 2.29 25.89
N ASN A 577 -0.43 1.19 25.63
CA ASN A 577 -0.58 0.13 26.62
C ASN A 577 0.61 -0.84 26.59
N GLU A 578 0.68 -1.71 27.60
CA GLU A 578 1.75 -2.71 27.74
C GLU A 578 1.81 -3.69 26.57
N ASP A 579 0.69 -3.98 25.91
CA ASP A 579 0.66 -4.87 24.75
C ASP A 579 1.21 -4.22 23.48
N GLN A 580 1.15 -2.89 23.38
CA GLN A 580 1.69 -2.11 22.27
C GLN A 580 3.17 -1.75 22.45
N TYR A 581 3.59 -1.45 23.68
CA TYR A 581 4.96 -1.04 23.99
C TYR A 581 5.92 -2.25 24.04
N LYS A 582 6.13 -2.89 22.88
CA LYS A 582 6.97 -4.08 22.75
C LYS A 582 7.79 -4.04 21.45
N PRO A 583 9.00 -4.62 21.41
CA PRO A 583 9.72 -5.17 22.55
C PRO A 583 10.26 -4.05 23.46
N THR A 584 10.13 -4.27 24.76
CA THR A 584 10.65 -3.37 25.79
C THR A 584 12.19 -3.35 25.81
N PRO A 585 12.85 -2.29 26.30
CA PRO A 585 14.31 -2.27 26.45
C PRO A 585 14.84 -3.43 27.30
N GLU A 586 14.06 -3.90 28.28
CA GLU A 586 14.43 -4.96 29.22
C GLU A 586 14.32 -6.36 28.62
N ASN A 587 13.51 -6.55 27.58
CA ASN A 587 13.31 -7.82 26.88
C ASN A 587 13.81 -7.72 25.43
N PRO A 588 15.13 -7.80 25.19
CA PRO A 588 15.70 -7.59 23.87
C PRO A 588 15.38 -8.74 22.90
N PRO A 589 15.11 -8.43 21.62
CA PRO A 589 15.03 -9.42 20.55
C PRO A 589 16.29 -10.30 20.48
N GLN A 590 16.10 -11.61 20.26
CA GLN A 590 17.19 -12.59 20.07
C GLN A 590 17.05 -13.32 18.73
N VAL A 591 15.82 -13.55 18.29
CA VAL A 591 15.52 -14.25 17.03
C VAL A 591 14.72 -13.34 16.11
N LEU A 592 15.20 -13.16 14.89
CA LEU A 592 14.54 -12.35 13.87
C LEU A 592 14.18 -13.22 12.66
N MET A 593 12.89 -13.29 12.35
CA MET A 593 12.35 -13.93 11.16
C MET A 593 12.17 -12.88 10.05
N LEU A 594 12.71 -13.19 8.86
CA LEU A 594 12.48 -12.44 7.64
C LEU A 594 11.64 -13.26 6.67
N ILE A 595 10.45 -12.79 6.35
CA ILE A 595 9.56 -13.42 5.38
C ILE A 595 8.81 -12.31 4.65
N ALA A 596 8.79 -12.36 3.31
CA ALA A 596 8.21 -11.30 2.49
C ALA A 596 8.68 -9.88 2.89
N ASN A 597 9.93 -9.75 3.34
CA ASN A 597 10.51 -8.50 3.79
C ASN A 597 12.01 -8.46 3.48
N ASN A 598 12.51 -7.28 3.13
CA ASN A 598 13.92 -7.00 2.87
C ASN A 598 14.34 -5.71 3.60
N PRO A 599 14.58 -5.79 4.93
CA PRO A 599 14.74 -4.60 5.78
C PRO A 599 15.91 -3.69 5.40
N LEU A 600 17.03 -4.22 4.90
CA LEU A 600 18.21 -3.42 4.57
C LEU A 600 17.96 -2.37 3.48
N ARG A 601 16.95 -2.57 2.63
CA ARG A 601 16.48 -1.55 1.67
C ARG A 601 15.15 -0.91 2.03
N ARG A 602 14.33 -1.55 2.88
CA ARG A 602 12.98 -1.08 3.22
C ARG A 602 13.00 -0.11 4.41
N ASN A 603 13.67 -0.50 5.49
CA ASN A 603 13.73 0.28 6.71
C ASN A 603 14.78 1.38 6.51
N ARG A 604 14.41 2.63 6.76
CA ARG A 604 15.24 3.79 6.44
C ARG A 604 16.52 3.73 7.27
N SER A 605 17.68 3.83 6.62
CA SER A 605 19.01 3.68 7.26
C SER A 605 19.36 2.29 7.80
N ALA A 606 18.51 1.27 7.65
CA ALA A 606 18.79 -0.07 8.17
C ALA A 606 20.01 -0.74 7.52
N GLY A 607 20.37 -0.35 6.28
CA GLY A 607 21.63 -0.75 5.67
C GLY A 607 22.87 -0.45 6.52
N ASN A 608 22.77 0.55 7.41
CA ASN A 608 23.81 0.87 8.40
C ASN A 608 23.35 0.40 9.80
N THR A 609 22.20 0.88 10.28
CA THR A 609 21.81 0.69 11.68
C THR A 609 21.52 -0.76 12.02
N TYR A 610 20.90 -1.56 11.13
CA TYR A 610 20.69 -2.97 11.45
C TYR A 610 21.99 -3.74 11.45
N VAL A 611 22.91 -3.43 10.52
CA VAL A 611 24.21 -4.09 10.41
C VAL A 611 25.09 -3.78 11.61
N GLU A 612 25.11 -2.53 12.07
CA GLU A 612 25.97 -2.06 13.16
C GLU A 612 25.37 -2.32 14.55
N GLU A 613 24.06 -2.14 14.72
CA GLU A 613 23.42 -2.08 16.04
C GLU A 613 22.47 -3.23 16.33
N LEU A 614 21.82 -3.84 15.33
CA LEU A 614 20.81 -4.88 15.57
C LEU A 614 21.39 -6.28 15.40
N PHE A 615 21.89 -6.61 14.21
CA PHE A 615 22.34 -7.95 13.87
C PHE A 615 23.39 -8.47 14.86
N PRO A 616 24.42 -7.73 15.27
CA PRO A 616 25.41 -8.26 16.23
C PRO A 616 24.83 -8.72 17.57
N LYS A 617 23.63 -8.25 17.94
CA LYS A 617 22.93 -8.60 19.18
C LYS A 617 22.02 -9.84 19.05
N LEU A 618 21.69 -10.25 17.83
CA LEU A 618 20.75 -11.35 17.58
C LEU A 618 21.47 -12.70 17.54
N GLN A 619 20.98 -13.66 18.34
CA GLN A 619 21.39 -15.06 18.30
C GLN A 619 21.12 -15.70 16.94
N MET A 620 19.95 -15.44 16.35
CA MET A 620 19.52 -16.04 15.09
C MET A 620 18.77 -15.03 14.21
N VAL A 621 19.13 -14.98 12.94
CA VAL A 621 18.35 -14.34 11.88
C VAL A 621 18.09 -15.37 10.81
N PHE A 622 16.84 -15.68 10.52
CA PHE A 622 16.51 -16.63 9.46
C PHE A 622 15.52 -16.02 8.45
N ALA A 623 15.65 -16.43 7.19
CA ALA A 623 14.79 -15.98 6.11
C ALA A 623 14.01 -17.14 5.47
N ILE A 624 12.78 -16.86 5.05
CA ILE A 624 12.00 -17.71 4.16
C ILE A 624 11.80 -16.92 2.85
N GLU A 625 12.55 -17.30 1.82
CA GLU A 625 12.71 -16.49 0.61
C GLU A 625 12.80 -17.39 -0.64
N PRO A 626 12.14 -17.02 -1.74
CA PRO A 626 12.34 -17.71 -3.02
C PRO A 626 13.64 -17.25 -3.71
N LYS A 627 14.23 -16.12 -3.30
CA LYS A 627 15.45 -15.54 -3.88
C LYS A 627 16.40 -14.99 -2.81
N MET A 628 17.70 -14.99 -3.09
CA MET A 628 18.70 -14.40 -2.18
C MET A 628 18.58 -12.87 -2.19
N SER A 629 17.84 -12.32 -1.22
CA SER A 629 17.70 -10.88 -1.04
C SER A 629 18.91 -10.26 -0.32
N ALA A 630 19.03 -8.93 -0.36
CA ALA A 630 20.09 -8.22 0.35
C ALA A 630 20.08 -8.54 1.85
N SER A 631 18.90 -8.59 2.48
CA SER A 631 18.78 -9.01 3.88
C SER A 631 19.03 -10.50 4.11
N ALA A 632 18.60 -11.38 3.19
CA ALA A 632 18.87 -12.82 3.31
C ALA A 632 20.38 -13.12 3.32
N ALA A 633 21.20 -12.29 2.66
CA ALA A 633 22.66 -12.38 2.70
C ALA A 633 23.26 -12.21 4.12
N PHE A 634 22.52 -11.60 5.05
CA PHE A 634 22.89 -11.40 6.45
C PHE A 634 22.22 -12.42 7.40
N CYS A 635 21.43 -13.35 6.89
CA CYS A 635 20.83 -14.41 7.72
C CYS A 635 21.85 -15.49 8.09
N ASP A 636 21.56 -16.22 9.15
CA ASP A 636 22.26 -17.43 9.55
C ASP A 636 21.71 -18.65 8.81
N ILE A 637 20.38 -18.68 8.59
CA ILE A 637 19.69 -19.71 7.83
C ILE A 637 18.77 -19.07 6.79
N VAL A 638 18.78 -19.59 5.56
CA VAL A 638 17.84 -19.21 4.51
C VAL A 638 17.10 -20.45 4.02
N LEU A 639 15.78 -20.45 4.18
CA LEU A 639 14.88 -21.52 3.74
C LEU A 639 14.32 -21.18 2.35
N PRO A 640 14.39 -22.11 1.38
CA PRO A 640 13.83 -21.90 0.05
C PRO A 640 12.31 -21.92 0.11
N ALA A 641 11.68 -20.94 -0.53
CA ALA A 641 10.22 -20.87 -0.67
C ALA A 641 9.76 -21.11 -2.11
N ALA A 642 8.62 -21.77 -2.28
CA ALA A 642 7.92 -21.84 -3.57
C ALA A 642 7.48 -20.44 -4.03
N TRP A 643 7.65 -20.16 -5.32
CA TRP A 643 7.29 -18.87 -5.90
C TRP A 643 5.88 -18.89 -6.50
N TYR A 644 5.58 -17.95 -7.40
CA TYR A 644 4.28 -17.88 -8.08
C TYR A 644 4.24 -19.02 -9.10
N TYR A 645 3.05 -19.58 -9.33
CA TYR A 645 2.80 -20.74 -10.21
C TYR A 645 3.33 -22.09 -9.67
N GLU A 646 3.97 -22.11 -8.51
CA GLU A 646 4.48 -23.33 -7.86
C GLU A 646 3.73 -23.67 -6.58
N LYS A 647 2.69 -22.90 -6.27
CA LYS A 647 1.84 -23.06 -5.10
C LYS A 647 0.45 -22.53 -5.38
N GLU A 648 -0.50 -23.04 -4.61
CA GLU A 648 -1.86 -22.52 -4.58
C GLU A 648 -1.91 -21.29 -3.67
N ASP A 649 -2.46 -20.18 -4.18
CA ASP A 649 -2.68 -18.97 -3.39
C ASP A 649 -3.74 -18.08 -4.07
N MET A 650 -3.99 -16.91 -3.51
CA MET A 650 -4.83 -15.88 -4.12
C MET A 650 -4.22 -14.50 -3.91
N THR A 651 -4.50 -13.57 -4.83
CA THR A 651 -4.14 -12.17 -4.63
C THR A 651 -5.02 -11.52 -3.57
N MET A 652 -4.55 -10.40 -3.03
CA MET A 652 -5.37 -9.54 -2.19
C MET A 652 -6.12 -8.53 -3.09
N THR A 653 -7.42 -8.35 -2.85
CA THR A 653 -8.24 -7.36 -3.58
C THR A 653 -7.98 -5.96 -3.04
N PHE A 654 -8.01 -4.96 -3.91
CA PHE A 654 -7.96 -3.54 -3.54
C PHE A 654 -9.19 -2.82 -4.07
N GLY A 655 -9.67 -1.78 -3.39
CA GLY A 655 -10.80 -0.97 -3.85
C GLY A 655 -10.61 -0.51 -5.30
N LEU A 656 -9.40 -0.08 -5.64
CA LEU A 656 -9.04 0.41 -6.97
C LEU A 656 -9.01 -0.67 -8.08
N ASN A 657 -8.81 -1.94 -7.73
CA ASN A 657 -8.98 -3.06 -8.67
C ASN A 657 -9.79 -4.17 -7.98
N PRO A 658 -11.12 -4.18 -8.13
CA PRO A 658 -12.03 -4.95 -7.28
C PRO A 658 -12.10 -6.45 -7.64
N TYR A 659 -11.03 -7.02 -8.20
CA TYR A 659 -10.94 -8.43 -8.59
C TYR A 659 -9.91 -9.18 -7.77
N THR A 660 -10.25 -10.42 -7.39
CA THR A 660 -9.32 -11.41 -6.82
C THR A 660 -8.89 -12.36 -7.91
N ALA A 661 -7.58 -12.62 -8.03
CA ALA A 661 -7.05 -13.64 -8.92
C ALA A 661 -6.63 -14.89 -8.14
N LEU A 662 -7.06 -16.05 -8.64
CA LEU A 662 -6.58 -17.37 -8.18
C LEU A 662 -5.20 -17.66 -8.77
N ILE A 663 -4.36 -18.31 -7.98
CA ILE A 663 -3.08 -18.85 -8.40
C ILE A 663 -3.12 -20.36 -8.20
N GLU A 664 -3.02 -21.11 -9.29
CA GLU A 664 -2.91 -22.56 -9.26
C GLU A 664 -1.44 -22.97 -9.36
N LYS A 665 -1.13 -24.15 -8.80
CA LYS A 665 0.16 -24.78 -8.98
C LYS A 665 0.27 -25.34 -10.40
N ALA A 666 1.02 -24.65 -11.25
CA ALA A 666 1.29 -25.03 -12.63
C ALA A 666 2.42 -26.08 -12.75
N VAL A 667 3.44 -25.97 -11.89
CA VAL A 667 4.57 -26.93 -11.78
C VAL A 667 4.94 -27.14 -10.32
N GLU A 668 5.64 -28.23 -10.02
CA GLU A 668 6.20 -28.43 -8.68
C GLU A 668 7.35 -27.46 -8.40
N PRO A 669 7.54 -27.01 -7.14
CA PRO A 669 8.75 -26.30 -6.74
C PRO A 669 10.02 -27.14 -7.04
N PRO A 670 11.13 -26.51 -7.47
CA PRO A 670 12.34 -27.19 -7.93
C PRO A 670 13.30 -27.67 -6.83
#